data_AF-A0AAN7ST45-F1
#
_entry.id   AF-A0AAN7ST45-F1
#
_cell.length_a   1.000
_cell.length_b   1.000
_cell.length_c   1.000
_cell.angle_alpha   90.00
_cell.angle_beta   90.00
_cell.angle_gamma   90.00
#
_symmetry.space_group_name_H-M   'P 1'
#
loop_
_entity.id
_entity.type
_entity.pdbx_description
1 polymer ?
#
loop_
_entity_poly.entity_id
_entity_poly.type
_entity_poly.pdbx_seq_one_letter_code
_entity_poly.pdbx_strand_id
1 'polypeptide(L)'
;MDKSTEEFIGSFHALTGVTIGERRKDLFRLINNTHDPINTNLLQPKNPLEETFKIEVLLRFNKFTELIDVLKRPNRVLTKKILKRNEFIDEVSKQICVKDLMILLSEMCFSTKLKIVSRLGRRTENAEEYFEALLENYGLYVAARVLPSCNLNLILKYACELTPRQLLTTIRKYPSAIEQILESLNLNNSKKMFAKFKYVFKHLKKDVSLLLKLLDRYGTNFELSSKATHHVLKTNPPFEIKKFTAILNKRRVAKSYPQFYYRILPGTIAEFTNNFYNYFELLNRIKSKPKQLRIMLDGFRKAYDSDLWDYPVVSTRLIKMMTPEDRLKWMEKRSKPNNVTDYEWISLFNTDESVPKLKELISWTSNIKIRAKLIAALVQTCQLNNDQNALLEVLNFIWKDHRWDHFVVLQQFLWTITECELEEQHWNILNEFTRMLVNESLYSCSVHILKEKYIEFCLDRNKPIDLLLADLIASNKSLNILHANPNYEKACLKLSIGIINSNYKGEELVLKHIQYIQCLQNWNRRHPKNRLPLLVNDSVINYLKSNMEKNYLYEDIATDYILLHYEETQQLLHPLVNNGHCYRHLEISNWLLRNRPMVFLKHLEPLVKRMVQNNSISAYVKLVSRYYTHLGIPQQMSEVCADGKDFACIISAAVQPFRNISKCDLNNENKLSNAVFDNITHLFEDDSYVEKILNFHSDNVNESEILKLLSNRKTSVKKHAWLLGKLNLKKSENLLIGLKNANAERPLERLAGLERPRHATHQDDGAEYN
;
A
#
# COMPACT_ATOMS: atom_id res chain seq x y z
N MET A 1 15.30 -32.84 50.50
CA MET A 1 15.53 -32.29 49.15
C MET A 1 15.89 -33.48 48.26
N ASP A 2 15.19 -33.65 47.13
CA ASP A 2 15.37 -34.81 46.25
C ASP A 2 16.69 -34.71 45.48
N LYS A 3 17.58 -35.69 45.69
CA LYS A 3 18.90 -35.79 45.03
C LYS A 3 18.81 -35.68 43.49
N SER A 4 17.71 -36.12 42.89
CA SER A 4 17.48 -36.06 41.44
C SER A 4 17.34 -34.63 40.90
N THR A 5 16.81 -33.69 41.70
CA THR A 5 16.68 -32.29 41.27
C THR A 5 18.03 -31.56 41.29
N GLU A 6 18.84 -31.79 42.31
CA GLU A 6 20.18 -31.18 42.40
C GLU A 6 21.11 -31.69 41.29
N GLU A 7 21.06 -32.99 40.99
CA GLU A 7 21.82 -33.60 39.89
C GLU A 7 21.41 -33.04 38.51
N PHE A 8 20.11 -32.84 38.29
CA PHE A 8 19.61 -32.21 37.07
C PHE A 8 20.10 -30.76 36.92
N ILE A 9 20.03 -29.96 37.99
CA ILE A 9 20.45 -28.56 37.98
C ILE A 9 21.96 -28.45 37.73
N GLY A 10 22.75 -29.30 38.38
CA GLY A 10 24.19 -29.40 38.13
C GLY A 10 24.49 -29.69 36.66
N SER A 11 23.82 -30.71 36.10
CA SER A 11 23.97 -31.11 34.70
C SER A 11 23.48 -30.04 33.71
N PHE A 12 22.43 -29.29 34.05
CA PHE A 12 21.92 -28.19 33.24
C PHE A 12 22.93 -27.03 33.14
N HIS A 13 23.62 -26.70 34.23
CA HIS A 13 24.68 -25.68 34.20
C HIS A 13 25.98 -26.19 33.57
N ALA A 14 26.16 -27.51 33.47
CA ALA A 14 27.33 -28.16 32.88
C ALA A 14 27.13 -28.58 31.41
N LEU A 15 26.11 -28.09 30.71
CA LEU A 15 25.85 -28.43 29.31
C LEU A 15 27.05 -28.10 28.40
N THR A 16 27.66 -29.14 27.84
CA THR A 16 28.85 -29.06 26.97
C THR A 16 28.51 -28.71 25.51
N GLY A 17 29.48 -28.18 24.77
CA GLY A 17 29.36 -27.90 23.33
C GLY A 17 29.93 -26.54 22.92
N VAL A 18 30.54 -26.51 21.74
CA VAL A 18 31.11 -25.30 21.13
C VAL A 18 30.00 -24.47 20.50
N THR A 19 29.00 -25.12 19.92
CA THR A 19 27.87 -24.46 19.26
C THR A 19 26.59 -24.48 20.10
N ILE A 20 25.69 -23.51 19.86
CA ILE A 20 24.34 -23.48 20.48
C ILE A 20 23.55 -24.76 20.15
N GLY A 21 23.76 -25.33 18.96
CA GLY A 21 23.10 -26.56 18.51
C GLY A 21 23.52 -27.78 19.34
N GLU A 22 24.81 -27.92 19.64
CA GLU A 22 25.35 -28.99 20.48
C GLU A 22 24.80 -28.92 21.91
N ARG A 23 24.91 -27.74 22.55
CA ARG A 23 24.40 -27.54 23.92
C ARG A 23 22.91 -27.85 24.03
N ARG A 24 22.14 -27.51 22.98
CA ARG A 24 20.72 -27.82 22.92
C ARG A 24 20.43 -29.31 22.73
N LYS A 25 21.24 -30.02 21.95
CA LYS A 25 21.15 -31.49 21.80
C LYS A 25 21.44 -32.18 23.14
N ASP A 26 22.40 -31.66 23.91
CA ASP A 26 22.74 -32.16 25.24
C ASP A 26 21.62 -31.87 26.24
N LEU A 27 21.02 -30.69 26.19
CA LEU A 27 19.82 -30.37 26.96
C LEU A 27 18.67 -31.34 26.69
N PHE A 28 18.38 -31.65 25.42
CA PHE A 28 17.30 -32.60 25.11
C PHE A 28 17.61 -34.02 25.57
N ARG A 29 18.89 -34.44 25.55
CA ARG A 29 19.30 -35.71 26.15
C ARG A 29 19.06 -35.71 27.66
N LEU A 30 19.50 -34.66 28.35
CA LEU A 30 19.29 -34.48 29.79
C LEU A 30 17.79 -34.52 30.15
N ILE A 31 16.98 -33.74 29.43
CA ILE A 31 15.52 -33.69 29.63
C ILE A 31 14.87 -35.06 29.41
N ASN A 32 15.25 -35.79 28.35
CA ASN A 32 14.62 -37.08 28.02
C ASN A 32 15.01 -38.21 28.99
N ASN A 33 16.18 -38.11 29.63
CA ASN A 33 16.66 -39.09 30.61
C ASN A 33 16.14 -38.80 32.03
N THR A 34 15.40 -37.71 32.22
CA THR A 34 14.84 -37.36 33.53
C THR A 34 13.38 -37.79 33.60
N HIS A 35 13.09 -38.75 34.47
CA HIS A 35 11.76 -39.33 34.64
C HIS A 35 10.97 -38.73 35.82
N ASP A 36 11.67 -38.14 36.79
CA ASP A 36 11.07 -37.57 38.00
C ASP A 36 10.63 -36.10 37.82
N PRO A 37 9.60 -35.64 38.57
CA PRO A 37 9.19 -34.24 38.59
C PRO A 37 10.28 -33.36 39.20
N ILE A 38 10.95 -32.56 38.37
CA ILE A 38 12.00 -31.63 38.80
C ILE A 38 11.36 -30.39 39.44
N ASN A 39 11.95 -29.90 40.53
CA ASN A 39 11.63 -28.57 41.07
C ASN A 39 12.34 -27.47 40.26
N THR A 40 11.64 -26.98 39.24
CA THR A 40 12.13 -25.97 38.28
C THR A 40 12.32 -24.56 38.88
N ASN A 41 11.82 -24.30 40.09
CA ASN A 41 12.05 -23.04 40.81
C ASN A 41 13.52 -22.88 41.23
N LEU A 42 14.22 -23.99 41.46
CA LEU A 42 15.64 -24.00 41.82
C LEU A 42 16.56 -23.81 40.60
N LEU A 43 16.03 -23.92 39.38
CA LEU A 43 16.79 -23.73 38.15
C LEU A 43 16.98 -22.22 37.87
N GLN A 44 18.13 -21.66 38.26
CA GLN A 44 18.45 -20.24 38.11
C GLN A 44 19.41 -19.99 36.93
N PRO A 45 18.92 -19.50 35.78
CA PRO A 45 19.76 -19.33 34.59
C PRO A 45 20.87 -18.30 34.82
N LYS A 46 22.10 -18.62 34.42
CA LYS A 46 23.26 -17.72 34.59
C LYS A 46 23.47 -16.75 33.43
N ASN A 47 22.85 -17.03 32.28
CA ASN A 47 23.00 -16.25 31.05
C ASN A 47 21.73 -16.33 30.17
N PRO A 48 21.60 -15.48 29.15
CA PRO A 48 20.42 -15.45 28.28
C PRO A 48 20.15 -16.75 27.50
N LEU A 49 21.20 -17.54 27.23
CA LEU A 49 21.06 -18.85 26.57
C LEU A 49 20.42 -19.86 27.52
N GLU A 50 20.89 -19.90 28.78
CA GLU A 50 20.29 -20.72 29.82
C GLU A 50 18.85 -20.29 30.13
N GLU A 51 18.51 -18.99 30.08
CA GLU A 51 17.10 -18.57 30.20
C GLU A 51 16.26 -19.21 29.10
N THR A 52 16.79 -19.22 27.88
CA THR A 52 16.16 -19.82 26.72
C THR A 52 16.03 -21.34 26.87
N PHE A 53 16.98 -22.01 27.52
CA PHE A 53 16.95 -23.44 27.83
C PHE A 53 15.99 -23.78 28.97
N LYS A 54 15.93 -22.96 30.02
CA LYS A 54 14.92 -23.08 31.10
C LYS A 54 13.52 -23.12 30.50
N ILE A 55 13.21 -22.26 29.53
CA ILE A 55 11.91 -22.31 28.84
C ILE A 55 11.66 -23.66 28.14
N GLU A 56 12.67 -24.33 27.59
CA GLU A 56 12.49 -25.67 27.00
C GLU A 56 12.18 -26.72 28.04
N VAL A 57 12.85 -26.64 29.20
CA VAL A 57 12.57 -27.49 30.36
C VAL A 57 11.13 -27.27 30.84
N LEU A 58 10.73 -26.02 31.10
CA LEU A 58 9.38 -25.69 31.55
C LEU A 58 8.29 -26.18 30.57
N LEU A 59 8.53 -26.03 29.26
CA LEU A 59 7.62 -26.50 28.23
C LEU A 59 7.55 -28.03 28.15
N ARG A 60 8.64 -28.76 28.43
CA ARG A 60 8.63 -30.23 28.42
C ARG A 60 7.87 -30.79 29.62
N PHE A 61 8.10 -30.22 30.80
CA PHE A 61 7.50 -30.65 32.06
C PHE A 61 6.15 -29.99 32.35
N ASN A 62 5.55 -29.30 31.36
CA ASN A 62 4.25 -28.65 31.45
C ASN A 62 4.09 -27.74 32.69
N LYS A 63 5.15 -27.01 33.06
CA LYS A 63 5.15 -26.09 34.22
C LYS A 63 4.41 -24.79 33.86
N PHE A 64 3.09 -24.88 33.79
CA PHE A 64 2.21 -23.84 33.24
C PHE A 64 2.32 -22.51 33.98
N THR A 65 2.23 -22.52 35.33
CA THR A 65 2.30 -21.30 36.15
C THR A 65 3.61 -20.54 35.97
N GLU A 66 4.73 -21.26 35.90
CA GLU A 66 6.05 -20.66 35.68
C GLU A 66 6.20 -20.06 34.28
N LEU A 67 5.62 -20.71 33.26
CA LEU A 67 5.56 -20.15 31.90
C LEU A 67 4.72 -18.87 31.84
N ILE A 68 3.65 -18.81 32.61
CA ILE A 68 2.79 -17.64 32.73
C ILE A 68 3.56 -16.47 33.35
N ASP A 69 4.30 -16.70 34.43
CA ASP A 69 5.12 -15.65 35.06
C ASP A 69 6.21 -15.11 34.14
N VAL A 70 6.78 -15.96 33.28
CA VAL A 70 7.73 -15.51 32.23
C VAL A 70 7.03 -14.58 31.24
N LEU A 71 5.76 -14.80 30.90
CA LEU A 71 5.01 -13.98 29.95
C LEU A 71 4.64 -12.59 30.50
N LYS A 72 4.56 -12.43 31.83
CA LYS A 72 4.38 -11.12 32.48
C LYS A 72 5.59 -10.20 32.25
N ARG A 73 6.78 -10.77 32.11
CA ARG A 73 8.03 -10.03 31.84
C ARG A 73 8.18 -9.68 30.35
N PRO A 74 8.64 -8.47 30.00
CA PRO A 74 8.78 -8.06 28.60
C PRO A 74 10.03 -8.67 27.94
N ASN A 75 10.00 -9.96 27.56
CA ASN A 75 11.07 -10.60 26.78
C ASN A 75 10.54 -11.21 25.46
N ARG A 76 10.78 -10.51 24.34
CA ARG A 76 10.27 -10.91 23.02
C ARG A 76 10.71 -12.30 22.57
N VAL A 77 11.93 -12.72 22.91
CA VAL A 77 12.51 -14.01 22.49
C VAL A 77 11.82 -15.14 23.24
N LEU A 78 11.71 -15.02 24.56
CA LEU A 78 11.06 -16.02 25.40
C LEU A 78 9.56 -16.10 25.12
N THR A 79 8.85 -14.96 25.02
CA THR A 79 7.43 -14.92 24.63
C THR A 79 7.19 -15.63 23.30
N LYS A 80 8.03 -15.38 22.28
CA LYS A 80 7.87 -16.04 20.98
C LYS A 80 8.06 -17.56 21.10
N LYS A 81 8.95 -18.01 21.97
CA LYS A 81 9.24 -19.43 22.18
C LYS A 81 8.08 -20.15 22.87
N ILE A 82 7.54 -19.57 23.93
CA ILE A 82 6.39 -20.10 24.67
C ILE A 82 5.16 -20.17 23.76
N LEU A 83 4.78 -19.04 23.14
CA LEU A 83 3.57 -18.96 22.29
C LEU A 83 3.71 -19.67 20.92
N LYS A 84 4.88 -20.26 20.62
CA LYS A 84 5.05 -21.14 19.45
C LYS A 84 4.53 -22.55 19.75
N ARG A 85 4.55 -22.98 21.02
CA ARG A 85 3.97 -24.25 21.44
C ARG A 85 2.47 -24.14 21.48
N ASN A 86 1.84 -25.10 20.82
CA ASN A 86 0.41 -25.15 20.66
C ASN A 86 -0.22 -25.65 21.97
N GLU A 87 0.42 -26.64 22.58
CA GLU A 87 0.01 -27.25 23.84
C GLU A 87 -0.22 -26.20 24.93
N PHE A 88 0.67 -25.21 25.05
CA PHE A 88 0.52 -24.11 26.00
C PHE A 88 -0.76 -23.29 25.78
N ILE A 89 -1.09 -22.94 24.53
CA ILE A 89 -2.31 -22.17 24.24
C ILE A 89 -3.57 -23.00 24.53
N ASP A 90 -3.51 -24.30 24.24
CA ASP A 90 -4.62 -25.21 24.52
C ASP A 90 -4.85 -25.30 26.02
N GLU A 91 -3.77 -25.36 26.81
CA GLU A 91 -3.83 -25.32 28.27
C GLU A 91 -4.40 -23.99 28.81
N VAL A 92 -3.96 -22.85 28.26
CA VAL A 92 -4.55 -21.53 28.61
C VAL A 92 -6.07 -21.54 28.36
N SER A 93 -6.52 -22.11 27.23
CA SER A 93 -7.94 -22.13 26.89
C SER A 93 -8.79 -23.06 27.77
N LYS A 94 -8.16 -24.09 28.37
CA LYS A 94 -8.84 -25.10 29.18
C LYS A 94 -8.81 -24.77 30.67
N GLN A 95 -7.69 -24.28 31.18
CA GLN A 95 -7.47 -24.10 32.62
C GLN A 95 -7.83 -22.71 33.13
N ILE A 96 -7.86 -21.68 32.27
CA ILE A 96 -8.09 -20.29 32.68
C ILE A 96 -9.48 -19.84 32.23
N CYS A 97 -10.36 -19.56 33.19
CA CYS A 97 -11.67 -18.97 32.91
C CYS A 97 -11.53 -17.54 32.37
N VAL A 98 -12.59 -16.99 31.76
CA VAL A 98 -12.55 -15.66 31.14
C VAL A 98 -12.13 -14.57 32.14
N LYS A 99 -12.63 -14.62 33.38
CA LYS A 99 -12.30 -13.66 34.44
C LYS A 99 -10.82 -13.71 34.81
N ASP A 100 -10.28 -14.90 35.04
CA ASP A 100 -8.87 -15.07 35.39
C ASP A 100 -7.95 -14.70 34.22
N LEU A 101 -8.40 -14.91 32.98
CA LEU A 101 -7.67 -14.46 31.80
C LEU A 101 -7.57 -12.94 31.76
N MET A 102 -8.62 -12.19 32.14
CA MET A 102 -8.55 -10.72 32.15
C MET A 102 -7.57 -10.22 33.21
N ILE A 103 -7.56 -10.82 34.40
CA ILE A 103 -6.58 -10.53 35.46
C ILE A 103 -5.17 -10.81 34.92
N LEU A 104 -4.97 -11.98 34.33
CA LEU A 104 -3.68 -12.37 33.78
C LEU A 104 -3.20 -11.42 32.68
N LEU A 105 -4.08 -11.08 31.75
CA LEU A 105 -3.76 -10.17 30.66
C LEU A 105 -3.41 -8.78 31.21
N SER A 106 -4.01 -8.32 32.31
CA SER A 106 -3.73 -7.00 32.90
C SER A 106 -2.23 -6.84 33.24
N GLU A 107 -1.59 -7.90 33.74
CA GLU A 107 -0.18 -7.93 34.18
C GLU A 107 0.85 -8.07 33.05
N MET A 108 0.41 -8.30 31.80
CA MET A 108 1.31 -8.50 30.67
C MET A 108 1.58 -7.22 29.87
N CYS A 109 2.68 -7.18 29.13
CA CYS A 109 2.84 -6.12 28.12
C CYS A 109 1.84 -6.31 26.95
N PHE A 110 1.37 -5.22 26.36
CA PHE A 110 0.36 -5.21 25.29
C PHE A 110 0.70 -6.13 24.10
N SER A 111 1.99 -6.22 23.73
CA SER A 111 2.44 -7.07 22.64
C SER A 111 2.27 -8.57 22.92
N THR A 112 2.39 -8.97 24.19
CA THR A 112 2.15 -10.35 24.65
C THR A 112 0.65 -10.63 24.70
N LYS A 113 -0.15 -9.69 25.25
CA LYS A 113 -1.62 -9.77 25.29
C LYS A 113 -2.18 -10.07 23.90
N LEU A 114 -1.83 -9.25 22.90
CA LEU A 114 -2.30 -9.43 21.52
C LEU A 114 -1.94 -10.79 20.91
N LYS A 115 -0.76 -11.32 21.22
CA LYS A 115 -0.33 -12.62 20.69
C LYS A 115 -1.11 -13.76 21.32
N ILE A 116 -1.33 -13.73 22.63
CA ILE A 116 -2.13 -14.74 23.35
C ILE A 116 -3.55 -14.70 22.81
N VAL A 117 -4.20 -13.53 22.83
CA VAL A 117 -5.59 -13.36 22.37
C VAL A 117 -5.75 -13.79 20.91
N SER A 118 -4.82 -13.40 20.01
CA SER A 118 -4.89 -13.81 18.61
C SER A 118 -4.66 -15.31 18.39
N ARG A 119 -4.03 -16.02 19.33
CA ARG A 119 -3.86 -17.48 19.28
C ARG A 119 -5.09 -18.19 19.84
N LEU A 120 -5.66 -17.68 20.94
CA LEU A 120 -6.94 -18.14 21.49
C LEU A 120 -8.04 -18.05 20.44
N GLY A 121 -8.15 -16.91 19.75
CA GLY A 121 -9.10 -16.68 18.65
C GLY A 121 -8.98 -17.57 17.40
N ARG A 122 -8.07 -18.56 17.41
CA ARG A 122 -7.96 -19.57 16.35
C ARG A 122 -8.22 -20.98 16.86
N ARG A 123 -8.38 -21.15 18.16
CA ARG A 123 -8.30 -22.44 18.86
C ARG A 123 -9.47 -22.66 19.78
N THR A 124 -9.98 -21.59 20.40
CA THR A 124 -11.21 -21.64 21.15
C THR A 124 -12.39 -21.74 20.19
N GLU A 125 -13.33 -22.62 20.48
CA GLU A 125 -14.67 -22.62 19.88
C GLU A 125 -15.58 -21.78 20.77
N ASN A 126 -16.56 -21.09 20.19
CA ASN A 126 -17.55 -20.28 20.92
C ASN A 126 -16.90 -19.25 21.88
N ALA A 127 -16.17 -18.30 21.29
CA ALA A 127 -15.40 -17.30 22.03
C ALA A 127 -16.18 -16.01 22.36
N GLU A 128 -17.51 -16.05 22.43
CA GLU A 128 -18.37 -14.89 22.69
C GLU A 128 -18.07 -14.25 24.04
N GLU A 129 -17.99 -15.06 25.10
CA GLU A 129 -17.71 -14.58 26.45
C GLU A 129 -16.31 -13.93 26.52
N TYR A 130 -15.32 -14.53 25.83
CA TYR A 130 -14.00 -13.92 25.67
C TYR A 130 -14.08 -12.59 24.90
N PHE A 131 -14.88 -12.52 23.84
CA PHE A 131 -15.02 -11.30 23.05
C PHE A 131 -15.60 -10.16 23.89
N GLU A 132 -16.68 -10.41 24.63
CA GLU A 132 -17.35 -9.43 25.47
C GLU A 132 -16.41 -8.92 26.58
N ALA A 133 -15.76 -9.83 27.31
CA ALA A 133 -14.81 -9.45 28.34
C ALA A 133 -13.61 -8.65 27.79
N LEU A 134 -13.07 -9.05 26.63
CA LEU A 134 -11.98 -8.31 25.99
C LEU A 134 -12.43 -6.94 25.46
N LEU A 135 -13.67 -6.84 24.99
CA LEU A 135 -14.25 -5.59 24.49
C LEU A 135 -14.41 -4.59 25.65
N GLU A 136 -14.93 -5.05 26.79
CA GLU A 136 -15.10 -4.24 27.99
C GLU A 136 -13.76 -3.78 28.57
N ASN A 137 -12.77 -4.68 28.70
CA ASN A 137 -11.52 -4.38 29.40
C ASN A 137 -10.44 -3.72 28.52
N TYR A 138 -10.41 -4.03 27.22
CA TYR A 138 -9.31 -3.64 26.33
C TYR A 138 -9.75 -3.05 24.99
N GLY A 139 -11.06 -2.94 24.76
CA GLY A 139 -11.63 -2.38 23.56
C GLY A 139 -11.60 -3.31 22.34
N LEU A 140 -12.29 -2.84 21.29
CA LEU A 140 -12.60 -3.61 20.09
C LEU A 140 -11.35 -4.12 19.35
N TYR A 141 -10.25 -3.38 19.35
CA TYR A 141 -9.03 -3.78 18.65
C TYR A 141 -8.43 -5.10 19.19
N VAL A 142 -8.52 -5.33 20.50
CA VAL A 142 -8.06 -6.58 21.12
C VAL A 142 -9.15 -7.65 20.99
N ALA A 143 -10.41 -7.31 21.26
CA ALA A 143 -11.55 -8.23 21.13
C ALA A 143 -11.69 -8.82 19.70
N ALA A 144 -11.49 -8.02 18.66
CA ALA A 144 -11.56 -8.45 17.26
C ALA A 144 -10.56 -9.58 16.91
N ARG A 145 -9.57 -9.86 17.77
CA ARG A 145 -8.64 -10.97 17.61
C ARG A 145 -9.30 -12.34 17.82
N VAL A 146 -10.33 -12.43 18.65
CA VAL A 146 -11.11 -13.67 18.89
C VAL A 146 -12.36 -13.81 18.04
N LEU A 147 -12.74 -12.74 17.32
CA LEU A 147 -13.94 -12.69 16.50
C LEU A 147 -14.15 -13.89 15.54
N PRO A 148 -13.13 -14.46 14.86
CA PRO A 148 -13.32 -15.64 14.00
C PRO A 148 -13.84 -16.89 14.70
N SER A 149 -13.63 -16.99 16.01
CA SER A 149 -14.09 -18.10 16.83
C SER A 149 -15.53 -17.95 17.32
N CYS A 150 -16.12 -16.76 17.18
CA CYS A 150 -17.49 -16.47 17.63
C CYS A 150 -18.54 -17.00 16.63
N ASN A 151 -19.82 -16.84 17.00
CA ASN A 151 -20.97 -17.06 16.15
C ASN A 151 -21.07 -16.03 15.03
N LEU A 152 -21.86 -16.37 14.00
CA LEU A 152 -22.01 -15.55 12.81
C LEU A 152 -22.59 -14.16 13.11
N ASN A 153 -23.57 -14.04 14.01
CA ASN A 153 -24.21 -12.76 14.32
C ASN A 153 -23.22 -11.73 14.87
N LEU A 154 -22.36 -12.15 15.81
CA LEU A 154 -21.33 -11.29 16.38
C LEU A 154 -20.27 -10.93 15.34
N ILE A 155 -19.90 -11.89 14.48
CA ILE A 155 -18.98 -11.67 13.36
C ILE A 155 -19.53 -10.62 12.39
N LEU A 156 -20.80 -10.72 11.98
CA LEU A 156 -21.43 -9.78 11.07
C LEU A 156 -21.46 -8.37 11.68
N LYS A 157 -21.78 -8.25 12.99
CA LYS A 157 -21.80 -6.97 13.70
C LYS A 157 -20.45 -6.25 13.67
N TYR A 158 -19.33 -6.99 13.73
CA TYR A 158 -17.98 -6.43 13.82
C TYR A 158 -17.07 -6.80 12.64
N ALA A 159 -17.63 -7.17 11.48
CA ALA A 159 -16.87 -7.73 10.38
C ALA A 159 -15.75 -6.81 9.86
N CYS A 160 -15.98 -5.50 9.88
CA CYS A 160 -15.04 -4.47 9.41
C CYS A 160 -13.67 -4.51 10.13
N GLU A 161 -13.64 -5.03 11.36
CA GLU A 161 -12.45 -5.16 12.20
C GLU A 161 -11.61 -6.41 11.87
N LEU A 162 -12.15 -7.36 11.11
CA LEU A 162 -11.42 -8.55 10.71
C LEU A 162 -10.19 -8.18 9.86
N THR A 163 -9.06 -8.80 10.18
CA THR A 163 -7.91 -8.82 9.27
C THR A 163 -8.16 -9.76 8.09
N PRO A 164 -7.47 -9.60 6.94
CA PRO A 164 -7.64 -10.49 5.79
C PRO A 164 -7.48 -11.99 6.11
N ARG A 165 -6.57 -12.33 7.03
CA ARG A 165 -6.38 -13.72 7.46
C ARG A 165 -7.55 -14.22 8.29
N GLN A 166 -8.09 -13.39 9.18
CA GLN A 166 -9.25 -13.73 10.00
C GLN A 166 -10.49 -13.88 9.16
N LEU A 167 -10.73 -12.96 8.21
CA LEU A 167 -11.83 -13.07 7.25
C LEU A 167 -11.77 -14.38 6.44
N LEU A 168 -10.58 -14.80 6.00
CA LEU A 168 -10.39 -16.10 5.35
C LEU A 168 -10.76 -17.28 6.24
N THR A 169 -10.42 -17.22 7.53
CA THR A 169 -10.82 -18.25 8.49
C THR A 169 -12.33 -18.27 8.67
N THR A 170 -12.96 -17.10 8.83
CA THR A 170 -14.41 -16.94 8.96
C THR A 170 -15.16 -17.46 7.75
N ILE A 171 -14.72 -17.12 6.53
CA ILE A 171 -15.33 -17.60 5.27
C ILE A 171 -15.26 -19.12 5.16
N ARG A 172 -14.17 -19.74 5.62
CA ARG A 172 -14.05 -21.20 5.64
C ARG A 172 -14.95 -21.86 6.68
N LYS A 173 -15.18 -21.20 7.82
CA LYS A 173 -16.08 -21.67 8.87
C LYS A 173 -17.55 -21.55 8.45
N TYR A 174 -17.92 -20.48 7.75
CA TYR A 174 -19.29 -20.19 7.31
C TYR A 174 -19.37 -19.96 5.79
N PRO A 175 -19.20 -21.01 4.96
CA PRO A 175 -19.17 -20.87 3.50
C PRO A 175 -20.51 -20.42 2.89
N SER A 176 -21.64 -20.70 3.53
CA SER A 176 -22.97 -20.25 3.09
C SER A 176 -23.23 -18.77 3.38
N ALA A 177 -22.52 -18.16 4.33
CA ALA A 177 -22.75 -16.79 4.78
C ALA A 177 -21.79 -15.76 4.16
N ILE A 178 -21.05 -16.13 3.11
CA ILE A 178 -20.00 -15.27 2.53
C ILE A 178 -20.58 -13.94 2.03
N GLU A 179 -21.74 -13.97 1.39
CA GLU A 179 -22.41 -12.75 0.90
C GLU A 179 -22.73 -11.80 2.06
N GLN A 180 -23.36 -12.31 3.13
CA GLN A 180 -23.68 -11.54 4.34
C GLN A 180 -22.42 -10.97 5.01
N ILE A 181 -21.36 -11.78 5.12
CA ILE A 181 -20.07 -11.34 5.69
C ILE A 181 -19.48 -10.21 4.85
N LEU A 182 -19.49 -10.31 3.53
CA LEU A 182 -18.90 -9.29 2.67
C LEU A 182 -19.77 -8.02 2.58
N GLU A 183 -21.09 -8.14 2.70
CA GLU A 183 -22.00 -7.01 2.86
C GLU A 183 -21.75 -6.25 4.17
N SER A 184 -21.56 -6.97 5.28
CA SER A 184 -21.25 -6.35 6.58
C SER A 184 -19.88 -5.66 6.62
N LEU A 185 -18.97 -5.97 5.69
CA LEU A 185 -17.75 -5.20 5.48
C LEU A 185 -17.99 -3.83 4.83
N ASN A 186 -19.19 -3.54 4.33
CA ASN A 186 -19.55 -2.29 3.65
C ASN A 186 -18.51 -1.88 2.56
N LEU A 187 -18.09 -2.84 1.75
CA LEU A 187 -17.04 -2.64 0.73
C LEU A 187 -17.43 -1.61 -0.34
N ASN A 188 -18.75 -1.39 -0.55
CA ASN A 188 -19.29 -0.49 -1.56
C ASN A 188 -18.89 0.98 -1.33
N ASN A 189 -18.70 1.40 -0.07
CA ASN A 189 -18.46 2.80 0.27
C ASN A 189 -16.97 3.16 0.42
N SER A 190 -16.04 2.21 0.28
CA SER A 190 -14.61 2.48 0.53
C SER A 190 -13.68 1.68 -0.38
N LYS A 191 -13.15 2.36 -1.42
CA LYS A 191 -12.04 1.84 -2.26
C LYS A 191 -10.85 1.34 -1.41
N LYS A 192 -10.61 1.94 -0.23
CA LYS A 192 -9.55 1.53 0.71
C LYS A 192 -9.83 0.17 1.34
N MET A 193 -11.08 -0.15 1.67
CA MET A 193 -11.47 -1.45 2.24
C MET A 193 -11.33 -2.58 1.22
N PHE A 194 -11.72 -2.35 -0.03
CA PHE A 194 -11.50 -3.34 -1.09
C PHE A 194 -10.01 -3.68 -1.28
N ALA A 195 -9.15 -2.65 -1.25
CA ALA A 195 -7.69 -2.85 -1.30
C ALA A 195 -7.15 -3.66 -0.11
N LYS A 196 -7.67 -3.44 1.11
CA LYS A 196 -7.32 -4.21 2.33
C LYS A 196 -7.59 -5.71 2.16
N PHE A 197 -8.70 -6.08 1.51
CA PHE A 197 -9.14 -7.47 1.38
C PHE A 197 -8.82 -8.13 0.03
N LYS A 198 -8.14 -7.45 -0.89
CA LYS A 198 -7.64 -8.00 -2.17
C LYS A 198 -6.99 -9.39 -2.07
N TYR A 199 -6.28 -9.65 -0.97
CA TYR A 199 -5.64 -10.95 -0.71
C TYR A 199 -6.65 -12.09 -0.46
N VAL A 200 -7.81 -11.80 0.13
CA VAL A 200 -8.88 -12.76 0.40
C VAL A 200 -9.46 -13.28 -0.90
N PHE A 201 -9.81 -12.38 -1.82
CA PHE A 201 -10.34 -12.75 -3.14
C PHE A 201 -9.38 -13.64 -3.95
N LYS A 202 -8.06 -13.42 -3.83
CA LYS A 202 -7.03 -14.29 -4.44
C LYS A 202 -7.08 -15.74 -3.93
N HIS A 203 -7.55 -15.96 -2.72
CA HIS A 203 -7.66 -17.28 -2.09
C HIS A 203 -9.01 -17.97 -2.31
N LEU A 204 -10.04 -17.24 -2.74
CA LEU A 204 -11.33 -17.79 -3.18
C LEU A 204 -11.25 -18.48 -4.55
N LYS A 205 -10.05 -18.63 -5.14
CA LYS A 205 -9.79 -19.25 -6.46
C LYS A 205 -10.33 -20.67 -6.69
N LYS A 206 -10.79 -21.36 -5.64
CA LYS A 206 -11.38 -22.70 -5.73
C LYS A 206 -12.89 -22.65 -6.03
N ASP A 207 -13.52 -21.51 -5.77
CA ASP A 207 -14.94 -21.27 -5.99
C ASP A 207 -15.08 -20.10 -6.97
N VAL A 208 -15.05 -20.43 -8.26
CA VAL A 208 -15.07 -19.44 -9.35
C VAL A 208 -16.43 -18.75 -9.46
N SER A 209 -17.53 -19.44 -9.11
CA SER A 209 -18.88 -18.87 -9.09
C SER A 209 -19.02 -17.79 -8.03
N LEU A 210 -18.52 -18.06 -6.82
CA LEU A 210 -18.46 -17.04 -5.78
C LEU A 210 -17.57 -15.87 -6.20
N LEU A 211 -16.40 -16.15 -6.77
CA LEU A 211 -15.51 -15.10 -7.27
C LEU A 211 -16.19 -14.19 -8.30
N LEU A 212 -17.01 -14.75 -9.20
CA LEU A 212 -17.82 -14.00 -10.19
C LEU A 212 -18.79 -13.04 -9.53
N LYS A 213 -19.62 -13.54 -8.60
CA LYS A 213 -20.58 -12.71 -7.86
C LYS A 213 -19.89 -11.54 -7.17
N LEU A 214 -18.70 -11.79 -6.60
CA LEU A 214 -17.93 -10.76 -5.91
C LEU A 214 -17.28 -9.75 -6.86
N LEU A 215 -16.87 -10.17 -8.05
CA LEU A 215 -16.34 -9.26 -9.06
C LEU A 215 -17.42 -8.36 -9.64
N ASP A 216 -18.58 -8.92 -9.97
CA ASP A 216 -19.71 -8.17 -10.51
C ASP A 216 -20.19 -7.12 -9.49
N ARG A 217 -20.15 -7.44 -8.20
CA ARG A 217 -20.62 -6.53 -7.13
C ARG A 217 -19.57 -5.49 -6.67
N TYR A 218 -18.28 -5.83 -6.64
CA TYR A 218 -17.26 -4.99 -6.00
C TYR A 218 -16.12 -4.51 -6.94
N GLY A 219 -16.08 -4.97 -8.19
CA GLY A 219 -15.15 -4.49 -9.21
C GLY A 219 -13.77 -5.17 -9.27
N THR A 220 -12.92 -4.68 -10.18
CA THR A 220 -11.81 -5.46 -10.80
C THR A 220 -10.40 -4.98 -10.45
N ASN A 221 -10.14 -4.46 -9.24
CA ASN A 221 -8.84 -3.88 -8.89
C ASN A 221 -7.72 -4.89 -8.54
N PHE A 222 -7.76 -6.12 -9.08
CA PHE A 222 -6.73 -7.13 -8.85
C PHE A 222 -6.51 -8.09 -10.01
N GLU A 223 -5.31 -8.67 -10.08
CA GLU A 223 -4.94 -9.69 -11.07
C GLU A 223 -4.91 -11.07 -10.41
N LEU A 224 -5.50 -12.07 -11.07
CA LEU A 224 -5.45 -13.47 -10.69
C LEU A 224 -4.05 -14.04 -10.84
N SER A 225 -3.79 -15.12 -10.10
CA SER A 225 -2.57 -15.91 -10.34
C SER A 225 -2.66 -16.64 -11.68
N SER A 226 -1.50 -17.01 -12.24
CA SER A 226 -1.43 -17.83 -13.47
C SER A 226 -2.25 -19.13 -13.35
N LYS A 227 -2.18 -19.82 -12.21
CA LYS A 227 -2.95 -21.06 -11.96
C LYS A 227 -4.46 -20.80 -11.94
N ALA A 228 -4.91 -19.77 -11.23
CA ALA A 228 -6.32 -19.40 -11.16
C ALA A 228 -6.85 -18.93 -12.53
N THR A 229 -6.06 -18.14 -13.27
CA THR A 229 -6.38 -17.72 -14.63
C THR A 229 -6.56 -18.90 -15.55
N HIS A 230 -5.65 -19.88 -15.48
CA HIS A 230 -5.77 -21.09 -16.28
C HIS A 230 -7.04 -21.89 -15.95
N HIS A 231 -7.37 -21.99 -14.67
CA HIS A 231 -8.60 -22.65 -14.23
C HIS A 231 -9.82 -21.91 -14.77
N VAL A 232 -9.91 -20.59 -14.57
CA VAL A 232 -11.01 -19.75 -15.08
C VAL A 232 -11.20 -19.90 -16.59
N LEU A 233 -10.10 -19.85 -17.37
CA LEU A 233 -10.16 -20.02 -18.82
C LEU A 233 -10.63 -21.42 -19.26
N LYS A 234 -10.41 -22.46 -18.43
CA LYS A 234 -10.77 -23.84 -18.74
C LYS A 234 -12.21 -24.18 -18.35
N THR A 235 -12.67 -23.67 -17.21
CA THR A 235 -13.92 -24.12 -16.58
C THR A 235 -15.15 -23.27 -16.91
N ASN A 236 -14.98 -22.04 -17.38
CA ASN A 236 -16.11 -21.13 -17.57
C ASN A 236 -16.46 -20.95 -19.05
N PRO A 237 -17.75 -20.75 -19.36
CA PRO A 237 -18.18 -20.46 -20.71
C PRO A 237 -17.57 -19.14 -21.23
N PRO A 238 -17.45 -19.00 -22.56
CA PRO A 238 -16.79 -17.88 -23.19
C PRO A 238 -17.31 -16.48 -22.81
N PHE A 239 -18.63 -16.36 -22.66
CA PHE A 239 -19.29 -15.11 -22.28
C PHE A 239 -18.89 -14.65 -20.87
N GLU A 240 -18.71 -15.58 -19.93
CA GLU A 240 -18.25 -15.26 -18.59
C GLU A 240 -16.77 -14.85 -18.59
N ILE A 241 -15.92 -15.47 -19.43
CA ILE A 241 -14.50 -15.12 -19.61
C ILE A 241 -14.33 -13.62 -19.91
N LYS A 242 -15.23 -13.02 -20.69
CA LYS A 242 -15.22 -11.58 -21.02
C LYS A 242 -15.25 -10.70 -19.76
N LYS A 243 -16.10 -11.04 -18.79
CA LYS A 243 -16.20 -10.33 -17.49
C LYS A 243 -14.90 -10.39 -16.69
N PHE A 244 -14.10 -11.44 -16.87
CA PHE A 244 -12.85 -11.60 -16.13
C PHE A 244 -11.65 -10.91 -16.78
N THR A 245 -11.73 -10.45 -18.04
CA THR A 245 -10.56 -9.98 -18.81
C THR A 245 -9.71 -8.94 -18.08
N ALA A 246 -10.34 -8.05 -17.30
CA ALA A 246 -9.66 -7.04 -16.49
C ALA A 246 -8.77 -7.64 -15.37
N ILE A 247 -9.15 -8.81 -14.83
CA ILE A 247 -8.48 -9.45 -13.69
C ILE A 247 -7.63 -10.67 -14.09
N LEU A 248 -7.76 -11.19 -15.31
CA LEU A 248 -7.01 -12.38 -15.70
C LEU A 248 -5.50 -12.09 -15.73
N ASN A 249 -4.70 -13.10 -15.40
CA ASN A 249 -3.26 -12.98 -15.48
C ASN A 249 -2.83 -12.80 -16.94
N LYS A 250 -2.50 -11.57 -17.33
CA LYS A 250 -2.37 -11.20 -18.73
C LYS A 250 -1.27 -12.00 -19.46
N ARG A 251 -0.20 -12.41 -18.76
CA ARG A 251 0.85 -13.31 -19.31
C ARG A 251 0.33 -14.72 -19.54
N ARG A 252 -0.49 -15.27 -18.64
CA ARG A 252 -1.10 -16.59 -18.83
C ARG A 252 -2.16 -16.54 -19.92
N VAL A 253 -2.93 -15.46 -20.01
CA VAL A 253 -3.87 -15.29 -21.13
C VAL A 253 -3.09 -15.24 -22.44
N ALA A 254 -2.02 -14.42 -22.57
CA ALA A 254 -1.11 -14.39 -23.73
C ALA A 254 -0.68 -15.78 -24.24
N LYS A 255 -0.30 -16.68 -23.33
CA LYS A 255 0.10 -18.06 -23.68
C LYS A 255 -1.07 -18.97 -24.07
N SER A 256 -2.26 -18.72 -23.54
CA SER A 256 -3.43 -19.57 -23.72
C SER A 256 -4.36 -19.06 -24.84
N TYR A 257 -4.27 -17.78 -25.22
CA TYR A 257 -5.10 -17.13 -26.23
C TYR A 257 -5.26 -17.93 -27.53
N PRO A 258 -4.22 -18.56 -28.12
CA PRO A 258 -4.42 -19.32 -29.36
C PRO A 258 -5.55 -20.36 -29.27
N GLN A 259 -5.79 -20.93 -28.08
CA GLN A 259 -6.80 -21.97 -27.86
C GLN A 259 -8.18 -21.41 -27.48
N PHE A 260 -8.25 -20.16 -27.02
CA PHE A 260 -9.45 -19.57 -26.43
C PHE A 260 -9.85 -18.22 -27.05
N TYR A 261 -9.13 -17.73 -28.07
CA TYR A 261 -9.41 -16.41 -28.67
C TYR A 261 -10.80 -16.36 -29.31
N TYR A 262 -11.18 -17.36 -30.11
CA TYR A 262 -12.53 -17.43 -30.70
C TYR A 262 -13.65 -17.39 -29.66
N ARG A 263 -13.41 -17.95 -28.46
CA ARG A 263 -14.38 -17.97 -27.36
C ARG A 263 -14.67 -16.56 -26.86
N ILE A 264 -13.64 -15.72 -26.71
CA ILE A 264 -13.83 -14.38 -26.16
C ILE A 264 -14.37 -13.36 -27.18
N LEU A 265 -14.54 -13.74 -28.45
CA LEU A 265 -15.13 -12.88 -29.46
C LEU A 265 -16.64 -12.68 -29.19
N PRO A 266 -17.23 -11.54 -29.62
CA PRO A 266 -18.66 -11.28 -29.46
C PRO A 266 -19.53 -12.29 -30.21
N GLY A 267 -20.84 -12.28 -29.93
CA GLY A 267 -21.76 -13.22 -30.57
C GLY A 267 -22.00 -12.88 -32.04
N THR A 268 -21.78 -11.62 -32.42
CA THR A 268 -22.04 -11.11 -33.77
C THR A 268 -20.82 -10.40 -34.34
N ILE A 269 -20.70 -10.43 -35.67
CA ILE A 269 -19.64 -9.69 -36.39
C ILE A 269 -19.80 -8.17 -36.24
N ALA A 270 -21.04 -7.67 -36.13
CA ALA A 270 -21.32 -6.26 -35.90
C ALA A 270 -20.72 -5.78 -34.57
N GLU A 271 -20.94 -6.53 -33.48
CA GLU A 271 -20.33 -6.24 -32.18
C GLU A 271 -18.79 -6.34 -32.21
N PHE A 272 -18.24 -7.29 -32.97
CA PHE A 272 -16.80 -7.41 -33.16
C PHE A 272 -16.24 -6.18 -33.84
N THR A 273 -16.85 -5.77 -34.95
CA THR A 273 -16.44 -4.62 -35.75
C THR A 273 -16.47 -3.33 -34.94
N ASN A 274 -17.56 -3.10 -34.20
CA ASN A 274 -17.71 -1.92 -33.33
C ASN A 274 -16.70 -1.88 -32.17
N ASN A 275 -16.15 -3.03 -31.77
CA ASN A 275 -15.21 -3.16 -30.64
C ASN A 275 -13.86 -3.75 -31.06
N PHE A 276 -13.49 -3.68 -32.34
CA PHE A 276 -12.33 -4.37 -32.90
C PHE A 276 -11.05 -4.07 -32.11
N TYR A 277 -10.85 -2.81 -31.75
CA TYR A 277 -9.68 -2.36 -31.00
C TYR A 277 -9.51 -3.08 -29.66
N ASN A 278 -10.60 -3.33 -28.94
CA ASN A 278 -10.56 -4.02 -27.65
C ASN A 278 -10.04 -5.46 -27.83
N TYR A 279 -10.52 -6.17 -28.84
CA TYR A 279 -10.09 -7.55 -29.12
C TYR A 279 -8.68 -7.62 -29.74
N PHE A 280 -8.27 -6.58 -30.45
CA PHE A 280 -6.91 -6.41 -30.94
C PHE A 280 -5.92 -6.21 -29.79
N GLU A 281 -6.22 -5.33 -28.84
CA GLU A 281 -5.33 -5.04 -27.72
C GLU A 281 -5.02 -6.25 -26.84
N LEU A 282 -5.95 -7.20 -26.75
CA LEU A 282 -5.75 -8.46 -26.03
C LEU A 282 -4.55 -9.26 -26.57
N LEU A 283 -4.23 -9.11 -27.86
CA LEU A 283 -3.12 -9.80 -28.52
C LEU A 283 -1.80 -9.04 -28.45
N ASN A 284 -1.79 -7.75 -28.08
CA ASN A 284 -0.56 -6.91 -28.04
C ASN A 284 0.55 -7.49 -27.15
N ARG A 285 0.23 -8.43 -26.24
CA ARG A 285 1.21 -9.08 -25.36
C ARG A 285 1.98 -10.25 -25.99
N ILE A 286 1.58 -10.68 -27.18
CA ILE A 286 2.30 -11.71 -27.94
C ILE A 286 3.39 -11.01 -28.74
N LYS A 287 4.67 -11.33 -28.57
CA LYS A 287 5.75 -10.56 -29.22
C LYS A 287 5.70 -10.56 -30.76
N SER A 288 5.38 -11.70 -31.37
CA SER A 288 5.38 -11.86 -32.84
C SER A 288 4.08 -11.33 -33.46
N LYS A 289 4.19 -10.33 -34.33
CA LYS A 289 3.07 -9.76 -35.10
C LYS A 289 2.41 -10.76 -36.06
N PRO A 290 3.15 -11.58 -36.83
CA PRO A 290 2.54 -12.64 -37.64
C PRO A 290 1.76 -13.65 -36.80
N LYS A 291 2.27 -13.99 -35.61
CA LYS A 291 1.57 -14.88 -34.68
C LYS A 291 0.29 -14.26 -34.12
N GLN A 292 0.32 -12.97 -33.78
CA GLN A 292 -0.88 -12.23 -33.38
C GLN A 292 -1.93 -12.28 -34.49
N LEU A 293 -1.52 -11.97 -35.74
CA LEU A 293 -2.41 -11.96 -36.90
C LEU A 293 -3.04 -13.33 -37.11
N ARG A 294 -2.24 -14.40 -37.11
CA ARG A 294 -2.75 -15.77 -37.27
C ARG A 294 -3.80 -16.14 -36.22
N ILE A 295 -3.55 -15.84 -34.94
CA ILE A 295 -4.52 -16.11 -33.86
C ILE A 295 -5.83 -15.34 -34.10
N MET A 296 -5.73 -14.10 -34.59
CA MET A 296 -6.89 -13.29 -34.90
C MET A 296 -7.69 -13.88 -36.05
N LEU A 297 -7.04 -14.23 -37.17
CA LEU A 297 -7.68 -14.85 -38.33
C LEU A 297 -8.31 -16.20 -37.98
N ASP A 298 -7.55 -17.09 -37.34
CA ASP A 298 -8.02 -18.42 -36.95
C ASP A 298 -9.20 -18.31 -35.98
N GLY A 299 -9.14 -17.37 -35.04
CA GLY A 299 -10.19 -17.21 -34.05
C GLY A 299 -11.45 -16.54 -34.62
N PHE A 300 -11.29 -15.57 -35.53
CA PHE A 300 -12.40 -14.96 -36.24
C PHE A 300 -13.14 -15.99 -37.11
N ARG A 301 -12.38 -16.77 -37.91
CA ARG A 301 -12.93 -17.85 -38.73
C ARG A 301 -13.65 -18.90 -37.88
N LYS A 302 -13.07 -19.30 -36.74
CA LYS A 302 -13.73 -20.24 -35.82
C LYS A 302 -14.99 -19.70 -35.13
N ALA A 303 -15.08 -18.40 -34.92
CA ALA A 303 -16.21 -17.77 -34.23
C ALA A 303 -17.39 -17.49 -35.17
N TYR A 304 -17.12 -17.12 -36.43
CA TYR A 304 -18.12 -16.59 -37.35
C TYR A 304 -18.21 -17.31 -38.69
N ASP A 305 -17.38 -18.33 -38.91
CA ASP A 305 -17.29 -19.06 -40.18
C ASP A 305 -17.09 -18.15 -41.41
N SER A 306 -16.31 -17.08 -41.23
CA SER A 306 -16.06 -16.06 -42.26
C SER A 306 -14.60 -15.60 -42.20
N ASP A 307 -14.12 -15.01 -43.30
CA ASP A 307 -12.78 -14.42 -43.32
C ASP A 307 -12.77 -12.97 -42.84
N LEU A 308 -11.80 -12.60 -41.99
CA LEU A 308 -11.69 -11.24 -41.44
C LEU A 308 -11.43 -10.20 -42.52
N TRP A 309 -10.79 -10.63 -43.62
CA TRP A 309 -10.39 -9.76 -44.71
C TRP A 309 -11.56 -9.15 -45.49
N ASP A 310 -12.77 -9.71 -45.33
CA ASP A 310 -13.95 -9.29 -46.08
C ASP A 310 -14.76 -8.20 -45.35
N TYR A 311 -14.25 -7.71 -44.22
CA TYR A 311 -14.93 -6.73 -43.37
C TYR A 311 -14.19 -5.38 -43.31
N PRO A 312 -14.90 -4.26 -43.10
CA PRO A 312 -14.32 -2.91 -43.11
C PRO A 312 -13.36 -2.61 -41.95
N VAL A 313 -13.15 -3.56 -41.04
CA VAL A 313 -12.16 -3.50 -39.96
C VAL A 313 -10.72 -3.69 -40.45
N VAL A 314 -10.54 -4.18 -41.69
CA VAL A 314 -9.21 -4.30 -42.30
C VAL A 314 -8.58 -2.92 -42.37
N SER A 315 -7.45 -2.77 -41.70
CA SER A 315 -6.70 -1.52 -41.61
C SER A 315 -5.24 -1.76 -41.96
N THR A 316 -4.51 -0.69 -42.28
CA THR A 316 -3.05 -0.75 -42.49
C THR A 316 -2.33 -1.41 -41.33
N ARG A 317 -2.80 -1.22 -40.09
CA ARG A 317 -2.26 -1.88 -38.89
C ARG A 317 -2.32 -3.41 -38.97
N LEU A 318 -3.39 -4.00 -39.52
CA LEU A 318 -3.51 -5.45 -39.70
C LEU A 318 -2.60 -5.94 -40.83
N ILE A 319 -2.56 -5.22 -41.94
CA ILE A 319 -1.75 -5.59 -43.11
C ILE A 319 -0.25 -5.56 -42.75
N LYS A 320 0.19 -4.57 -41.96
CA LYS A 320 1.56 -4.45 -41.44
C LYS A 320 1.99 -5.60 -40.53
N MET A 321 1.08 -6.47 -40.10
CA MET A 321 1.39 -7.65 -39.28
C MET A 321 1.72 -8.89 -40.11
N MET A 322 1.48 -8.86 -41.42
CA MET A 322 1.87 -9.91 -42.36
C MET A 322 3.39 -9.91 -42.57
N THR A 323 3.93 -11.04 -43.03
CA THR A 323 5.28 -11.06 -43.60
C THR A 323 5.30 -10.25 -44.91
N PRO A 324 6.46 -9.73 -45.35
CA PRO A 324 6.57 -9.01 -46.61
C PRO A 324 6.01 -9.81 -47.80
N GLU A 325 6.31 -11.10 -47.88
CA GLU A 325 5.91 -11.97 -49.00
C GLU A 325 4.39 -12.21 -49.02
N ASP A 326 3.79 -12.48 -47.86
CA ASP A 326 2.34 -12.71 -47.76
C ASP A 326 1.56 -11.42 -48.01
N ARG A 327 2.11 -10.28 -47.56
CA ARG A 327 1.54 -8.95 -47.78
C ARG A 327 1.42 -8.63 -49.26
N LEU A 328 2.51 -8.79 -50.02
CA LEU A 328 2.52 -8.49 -51.46
C LEU A 328 1.55 -9.40 -52.22
N LYS A 329 1.56 -10.71 -51.96
CA LYS A 329 0.60 -11.66 -52.56
C LYS A 329 -0.85 -11.33 -52.23
N TRP A 330 -1.11 -10.81 -51.03
CA TRP A 330 -2.44 -10.39 -50.63
C TRP A 330 -2.88 -9.11 -51.36
N MET A 331 -1.96 -8.15 -51.51
CA MET A 331 -2.21 -6.88 -52.21
C MET A 331 -2.41 -7.06 -53.72
N GLU A 332 -1.73 -8.01 -54.35
CA GLU A 332 -1.95 -8.35 -55.78
C GLU A 332 -3.39 -8.81 -56.06
N LYS A 333 -4.03 -9.42 -55.06
CA LYS A 333 -5.37 -10.02 -55.19
C LYS A 333 -6.49 -9.10 -54.70
N ARG A 334 -6.17 -7.98 -54.05
CA ARG A 334 -7.16 -7.12 -53.38
C ARG A 334 -6.92 -5.65 -53.68
N SER A 335 -8.00 -4.93 -53.93
CA SER A 335 -7.97 -3.47 -54.06
C SER A 335 -7.69 -2.79 -52.72
N LYS A 336 -7.18 -1.56 -52.77
CA LYS A 336 -7.01 -0.69 -51.60
C LYS A 336 -8.32 -0.58 -50.81
N PRO A 337 -8.33 -0.85 -49.50
CA PRO A 337 -9.50 -0.61 -48.64
C PRO A 337 -9.91 0.87 -48.60
N ASN A 338 -11.22 1.15 -48.57
CA ASN A 338 -11.75 2.53 -48.61
C ASN A 338 -11.29 3.41 -47.42
N ASN A 339 -11.00 2.79 -46.27
CA ASN A 339 -10.53 3.45 -45.06
C ASN A 339 -9.01 3.67 -45.01
N VAL A 340 -8.28 3.36 -46.10
CA VAL A 340 -6.82 3.50 -46.20
C VAL A 340 -6.49 4.58 -47.22
N THR A 341 -5.63 5.53 -46.85
CA THR A 341 -5.20 6.61 -47.74
C THR A 341 -4.20 6.11 -48.79
N ASP A 342 -4.02 6.86 -49.88
CA ASP A 342 -3.13 6.45 -50.98
C ASP A 342 -1.68 6.25 -50.53
N TYR A 343 -1.12 7.18 -49.77
CA TYR A 343 0.26 7.06 -49.30
C TYR A 343 0.44 5.94 -48.26
N GLU A 344 -0.57 5.67 -47.44
CA GLU A 344 -0.55 4.50 -46.55
C GLU A 344 -0.58 3.20 -47.35
N TRP A 345 -1.36 3.15 -48.42
CA TRP A 345 -1.41 2.00 -49.32
C TRP A 345 -0.08 1.80 -50.04
N ILE A 346 0.49 2.87 -50.61
CA ILE A 346 1.80 2.85 -51.27
C ILE A 346 2.88 2.36 -50.31
N SER A 347 2.84 2.73 -49.03
CA SER A 347 3.87 2.30 -48.06
C SER A 347 3.93 0.80 -47.76
N LEU A 348 2.94 0.03 -48.24
CA LEU A 348 2.85 -1.41 -48.01
C LEU A 348 3.54 -2.24 -49.11
N PHE A 349 3.86 -1.64 -50.26
CA PHE A 349 4.58 -2.31 -51.34
C PHE A 349 6.08 -2.48 -51.01
N ASN A 350 6.85 -3.06 -51.92
CA ASN A 350 8.30 -3.17 -51.79
C ASN A 350 8.98 -1.79 -51.87
N THR A 351 10.22 -1.72 -51.40
CA THR A 351 10.99 -0.47 -51.37
C THR A 351 11.24 0.11 -52.75
N ASP A 352 11.57 -0.73 -53.74
CA ASP A 352 11.83 -0.32 -55.12
C ASP A 352 10.65 0.42 -55.79
N GLU A 353 9.42 0.03 -55.48
CA GLU A 353 8.22 0.69 -56.03
C GLU A 353 7.79 1.88 -55.18
N SER A 354 7.77 1.70 -53.86
CA SER A 354 7.16 2.65 -52.94
C SER A 354 8.02 3.88 -52.71
N VAL A 355 9.33 3.70 -52.51
CA VAL A 355 10.23 4.79 -52.13
C VAL A 355 10.31 5.85 -53.23
N PRO A 356 10.50 5.51 -54.53
CA PRO A 356 10.49 6.51 -55.60
C PRO A 356 9.17 7.27 -55.69
N LYS A 357 8.03 6.56 -55.64
CA LYS A 357 6.69 7.18 -55.69
C LYS A 357 6.45 8.13 -54.53
N LEU A 358 6.84 7.74 -53.32
CA LEU A 358 6.70 8.58 -52.13
C LEU A 358 7.63 9.81 -52.19
N LYS A 359 8.87 9.66 -52.67
CA LYS A 359 9.78 10.81 -52.90
C LYS A 359 9.20 11.80 -53.89
N GLU A 360 8.65 11.29 -55.00
CA GLU A 360 7.95 12.11 -55.99
C GLU A 360 6.80 12.85 -55.33
N LEU A 361 5.85 12.16 -54.67
CA LEU A 361 4.72 12.80 -53.99
C LEU A 361 5.15 13.87 -52.98
N ILE A 362 6.26 13.66 -52.26
CA ILE A 362 6.83 14.64 -51.33
C ILE A 362 7.23 15.92 -52.08
N SER A 363 7.89 15.81 -53.24
CA SER A 363 8.32 16.98 -54.03
C SER A 363 7.16 17.84 -54.55
N TRP A 364 6.00 17.24 -54.81
CA TRP A 364 4.81 17.95 -55.28
C TRP A 364 3.93 18.49 -54.14
N THR A 365 4.19 18.08 -52.89
CA THR A 365 3.31 18.40 -51.76
C THR A 365 3.74 19.67 -51.02
N SER A 366 2.96 20.74 -51.16
CA SER A 366 3.14 21.97 -50.37
C SER A 366 2.59 21.88 -48.94
N ASN A 367 1.57 21.04 -48.70
CA ASN A 367 0.92 20.90 -47.40
C ASN A 367 1.82 20.20 -46.36
N ILE A 368 2.20 20.93 -45.32
CA ILE A 368 3.08 20.45 -44.22
C ILE A 368 2.57 19.16 -43.57
N LYS A 369 1.26 19.04 -43.31
CA LYS A 369 0.70 17.87 -42.62
C LYS A 369 0.72 16.64 -43.53
N ILE A 370 0.43 16.80 -44.82
CA ILE A 370 0.50 15.70 -45.80
C ILE A 370 1.95 15.29 -46.00
N ARG A 371 2.87 16.24 -46.15
CA ARG A 371 4.31 15.97 -46.30
C ARG A 371 4.89 15.23 -45.09
N ALA A 372 4.50 15.59 -43.87
CA ALA A 372 4.87 14.85 -42.66
C ALA A 372 4.41 13.38 -42.71
N LYS A 373 3.19 13.12 -43.17
CA LYS A 373 2.66 11.75 -43.32
C LYS A 373 3.37 10.97 -44.43
N LEU A 374 3.70 11.61 -45.55
CA LEU A 374 4.46 11.00 -46.63
C LEU A 374 5.87 10.60 -46.19
N ILE A 375 6.57 11.47 -45.44
CA ILE A 375 7.88 11.14 -44.87
C ILE A 375 7.78 9.98 -43.86
N ALA A 376 6.73 9.95 -43.03
CA ALA A 376 6.47 8.81 -42.17
C ALA A 376 6.26 7.52 -42.97
N ALA A 377 5.46 7.58 -44.04
CA ALA A 377 5.20 6.46 -44.93
C ALA A 377 6.49 5.93 -45.59
N LEU A 378 7.40 6.82 -45.96
CA LEU A 378 8.67 6.51 -46.61
C LEU A 378 9.65 5.79 -45.65
N VAL A 379 9.74 6.23 -44.39
CA VAL A 379 10.49 5.50 -43.35
C VAL A 379 9.82 4.15 -43.03
N GLN A 380 8.50 4.13 -42.89
CA GLN A 380 7.74 2.91 -42.61
C GLN A 380 7.89 1.87 -43.71
N THR A 381 7.95 2.29 -44.97
CA THR A 381 8.16 1.38 -46.11
C THR A 381 9.46 0.58 -45.92
N CYS A 382 10.56 1.27 -45.58
CA CYS A 382 11.85 0.62 -45.37
C CYS A 382 11.80 -0.34 -44.17
N GLN A 383 11.19 0.10 -43.07
CA GLN A 383 10.99 -0.71 -41.87
C GLN A 383 10.15 -1.98 -42.15
N LEU A 384 9.04 -1.86 -42.88
CA LEU A 384 8.11 -2.95 -43.16
C LEU A 384 8.68 -4.01 -44.10
N ASN A 385 9.69 -3.66 -44.88
CA ASN A 385 10.41 -4.55 -45.78
C ASN A 385 11.78 -4.99 -45.22
N ASN A 386 12.16 -4.52 -44.02
CA ASN A 386 13.47 -4.74 -43.40
C ASN A 386 14.65 -4.37 -44.31
N ASP A 387 14.50 -3.33 -45.13
CA ASP A 387 15.51 -2.91 -46.10
C ASP A 387 16.36 -1.78 -45.53
N GLN A 388 17.54 -2.15 -45.02
CA GLN A 388 18.48 -1.22 -44.41
C GLN A 388 19.14 -0.29 -45.44
N ASN A 389 19.39 -0.76 -46.67
CA ASN A 389 20.00 0.06 -47.71
C ASN A 389 19.04 1.15 -48.19
N ALA A 390 17.79 0.79 -48.45
CA ALA A 390 16.76 1.78 -48.77
C ALA A 390 16.56 2.77 -47.63
N LEU A 391 16.62 2.31 -46.37
CA LEU A 391 16.55 3.21 -45.21
C LEU A 391 17.69 4.24 -45.22
N LEU A 392 18.93 3.82 -45.53
CA LEU A 392 20.07 4.72 -45.65
C LEU A 392 19.87 5.77 -46.76
N GLU A 393 19.39 5.36 -47.93
CA GLU A 393 19.07 6.27 -49.03
C GLU A 393 17.97 7.26 -48.66
N VAL A 394 16.96 6.78 -47.93
CA VAL A 394 15.88 7.60 -47.37
C VAL A 394 16.42 8.64 -46.39
N LEU A 395 17.31 8.24 -45.48
CA LEU A 395 17.93 9.16 -44.53
C LEU A 395 18.76 10.23 -45.24
N ASN A 396 19.52 9.85 -46.26
CA ASN A 396 20.28 10.79 -47.08
C ASN A 396 19.39 11.77 -47.84
N PHE A 397 18.29 11.29 -48.43
CA PHE A 397 17.29 12.13 -49.09
C PHE A 397 16.70 13.16 -48.11
N ILE A 398 16.25 12.72 -46.94
CA ILE A 398 15.67 13.62 -45.93
C ILE A 398 16.74 14.62 -45.44
N TRP A 399 17.97 14.17 -45.21
CA TRP A 399 19.08 15.05 -44.80
C TRP A 399 19.41 16.11 -45.85
N LYS A 400 19.48 15.72 -47.11
CA LYS A 400 19.86 16.64 -48.19
C LYS A 400 18.76 17.65 -48.50
N ASP A 401 17.53 17.15 -48.66
CA ASP A 401 16.45 17.91 -49.28
C ASP A 401 15.43 18.44 -48.24
N HIS A 402 15.36 17.84 -47.04
CA HIS A 402 14.33 18.15 -46.04
C HIS A 402 14.87 18.48 -44.63
N ARG A 403 16.19 18.63 -44.42
CA ARG A 403 16.75 18.96 -43.10
C ARG A 403 16.22 20.28 -42.51
N TRP A 404 15.84 21.22 -43.36
CA TRP A 404 15.28 22.53 -43.00
C TRP A 404 13.76 22.61 -43.20
N ASP A 405 13.08 21.47 -43.34
CA ASP A 405 11.62 21.44 -43.45
C ASP A 405 10.97 21.89 -42.12
N HIS A 406 9.66 22.14 -42.16
CA HIS A 406 8.91 22.57 -40.99
C HIS A 406 9.04 21.57 -39.83
N PHE A 407 9.16 22.07 -38.60
CA PHE A 407 9.39 21.25 -37.39
C PHE A 407 8.44 20.05 -37.25
N VAL A 408 7.16 20.20 -37.61
CA VAL A 408 6.16 19.10 -37.60
C VAL A 408 6.58 17.92 -38.50
N VAL A 409 7.18 18.19 -39.65
CA VAL A 409 7.70 17.18 -40.57
C VAL A 409 8.88 16.45 -39.95
N LEU A 410 9.85 17.21 -39.43
CA LEU A 410 11.04 16.67 -38.76
C LEU A 410 10.68 15.84 -37.51
N GLN A 411 9.71 16.32 -36.73
CA GLN A 411 9.21 15.61 -35.56
C GLN A 411 8.56 14.28 -35.93
N GLN A 412 7.75 14.25 -36.99
CA GLN A 412 7.11 13.03 -37.49
C GLN A 412 8.13 12.03 -38.04
N PHE A 413 9.15 12.52 -38.76
CA PHE A 413 10.30 11.73 -39.19
C PHE A 413 11.01 11.08 -38.00
N LEU A 414 11.40 11.88 -37.00
CA LEU A 414 12.09 11.39 -35.81
C LEU A 414 11.26 10.41 -34.99
N TRP A 415 9.95 10.64 -34.88
CA TRP A 415 9.08 9.68 -34.22
C TRP A 415 9.08 8.34 -34.94
N THR A 416 8.95 8.37 -36.27
CA THR A 416 8.85 7.16 -37.08
C THR A 416 10.17 6.39 -37.12
N ILE A 417 11.32 7.06 -37.23
CA ILE A 417 12.63 6.40 -37.25
C ILE A 417 12.95 5.72 -35.90
N THR A 418 12.41 6.21 -34.78
CA THR A 418 12.57 5.53 -33.49
C THR A 418 11.89 4.17 -33.43
N GLU A 419 11.07 3.78 -34.40
CA GLU A 419 10.51 2.42 -34.47
C GLU A 419 11.39 1.45 -35.29
N CYS A 420 12.41 1.95 -35.99
CA CYS A 420 13.28 1.16 -36.85
C CYS A 420 14.42 0.46 -36.08
N GLU A 421 14.89 -0.65 -36.64
CA GLU A 421 16.21 -1.20 -36.31
C GLU A 421 17.26 -0.43 -37.11
N LEU A 422 18.33 0.01 -36.45
CA LEU A 422 19.29 0.97 -37.01
C LEU A 422 20.71 0.41 -36.94
N GLU A 423 21.41 0.47 -38.07
CA GLU A 423 22.82 0.14 -38.21
C GLU A 423 23.72 1.36 -38.03
N GLU A 424 25.04 1.13 -37.97
CA GLU A 424 26.04 2.17 -37.73
C GLU A 424 25.97 3.32 -38.74
N GLN A 425 25.76 3.01 -40.01
CA GLN A 425 25.69 4.01 -41.08
C GLN A 425 24.47 4.94 -40.91
N HIS A 426 23.34 4.41 -40.40
CA HIS A 426 22.15 5.21 -40.09
C HIS A 426 22.42 6.20 -38.96
N TRP A 427 23.14 5.75 -37.92
CA TRP A 427 23.46 6.59 -36.78
C TRP A 427 24.34 7.79 -37.15
N ASN A 428 25.24 7.67 -38.13
CA ASN A 428 26.06 8.79 -38.59
C ASN A 428 25.20 9.98 -39.05
N ILE A 429 24.19 9.72 -39.90
CA ILE A 429 23.28 10.75 -40.41
C ILE A 429 22.36 11.26 -39.28
N LEU A 430 21.81 10.34 -38.47
CA LEU A 430 20.90 10.70 -37.38
C LEU A 430 21.58 11.54 -36.29
N ASN A 431 22.87 11.33 -36.04
CA ASN A 431 23.65 12.14 -35.11
C ASN A 431 23.88 13.57 -35.63
N GLU A 432 24.08 13.75 -36.93
CA GLU A 432 24.11 15.09 -37.53
C GLU A 432 22.74 15.78 -37.42
N PHE A 433 21.66 15.05 -37.70
CA PHE A 433 20.28 15.54 -37.51
C PHE A 433 20.00 15.99 -36.07
N THR A 434 20.36 15.17 -35.08
CA THR A 434 20.11 15.51 -33.68
C THR A 434 20.95 16.69 -33.21
N ARG A 435 22.21 16.81 -33.67
CA ARG A 435 23.07 17.97 -33.39
C ARG A 435 22.48 19.25 -33.95
N MET A 436 22.05 19.24 -35.21
CA MET A 436 21.38 20.38 -35.85
C MET A 436 20.15 20.83 -35.07
N LEU A 437 19.26 19.90 -34.71
CA LEU A 437 18.04 20.23 -33.97
C LEU A 437 18.31 20.77 -32.55
N VAL A 438 19.37 20.30 -31.90
CA VAL A 438 19.80 20.82 -30.60
C VAL A 438 20.30 22.26 -30.75
N ASN A 439 21.09 22.56 -31.79
CA ASN A 439 21.61 23.91 -32.05
C ASN A 439 20.49 24.92 -32.34
N GLU A 440 19.44 24.48 -33.05
CA GLU A 440 18.25 25.30 -33.34
C GLU A 440 17.28 25.41 -32.15
N SER A 441 17.64 24.87 -30.97
CA SER A 441 16.75 24.81 -29.80
C SER A 441 15.42 24.07 -30.04
N LEU A 442 15.34 23.24 -31.09
CA LEU A 442 14.17 22.43 -31.47
C LEU A 442 14.15 21.08 -30.75
N TYR A 443 14.36 21.10 -29.43
CA TYR A 443 14.50 19.89 -28.65
C TYR A 443 13.15 19.23 -28.38
N SER A 444 12.91 18.06 -28.97
CA SER A 444 11.66 17.29 -28.83
C SER A 444 11.84 16.01 -28.01
N CYS A 445 10.73 15.42 -27.55
CA CYS A 445 10.74 14.08 -26.92
C CYS A 445 11.34 13.01 -27.85
N SER A 446 11.13 13.11 -29.17
CA SER A 446 11.66 12.16 -30.15
C SER A 446 13.19 12.18 -30.21
N VAL A 447 13.81 13.36 -30.12
CA VAL A 447 15.29 13.49 -30.06
C VAL A 447 15.85 12.77 -28.83
N HIS A 448 15.15 12.86 -27.69
CA HIS A 448 15.57 12.19 -26.46
C HIS A 448 15.47 10.67 -26.57
N ILE A 449 14.35 10.16 -27.07
CA ILE A 449 14.16 8.71 -27.32
C ILE A 449 15.24 8.19 -28.28
N LEU A 450 15.55 8.97 -29.33
CA LEU A 450 16.57 8.60 -30.30
C LEU A 450 17.98 8.56 -29.67
N LYS A 451 18.33 9.55 -28.82
CA LYS A 451 19.60 9.53 -28.06
C LYS A 451 19.68 8.34 -27.11
N GLU A 452 18.59 7.99 -26.41
CA GLU A 452 18.55 6.79 -25.58
C GLU A 452 18.82 5.53 -26.41
N LYS A 453 18.14 5.37 -27.54
CA LYS A 453 18.39 4.24 -28.45
C LYS A 453 19.82 4.18 -28.96
N TYR A 454 20.45 5.33 -29.22
CA TYR A 454 21.84 5.35 -29.64
C TYR A 454 22.79 4.93 -28.51
N ILE A 455 22.52 5.34 -27.27
CA ILE A 455 23.28 4.87 -26.10
C ILE A 455 23.13 3.36 -25.94
N GLU A 456 21.91 2.82 -26.09
CA GLU A 456 21.68 1.37 -26.07
C GLU A 456 22.48 0.65 -27.16
N PHE A 457 22.45 1.17 -28.39
CA PHE A 457 23.26 0.65 -29.51
C PHE A 457 24.77 0.64 -29.23
N CYS A 458 25.29 1.70 -28.61
CA CYS A 458 26.70 1.80 -28.24
C CYS A 458 27.06 0.81 -27.13
N LEU A 459 26.20 0.68 -26.11
CA LEU A 459 26.40 -0.28 -25.02
C LEU A 459 26.41 -1.72 -25.52
N ASP A 460 25.49 -2.08 -26.42
CA ASP A 460 25.44 -3.41 -27.04
C ASP A 460 26.73 -3.78 -27.78
N ARG A 461 27.48 -2.77 -28.26
CA ARG A 461 28.72 -2.92 -29.03
C ARG A 461 29.98 -2.54 -28.25
N ASN A 462 29.88 -2.31 -26.94
CA ASN A 462 30.99 -1.85 -26.10
C ASN A 462 31.69 -0.56 -26.62
N LYS A 463 30.94 0.34 -27.25
CA LYS A 463 31.43 1.67 -27.67
C LYS A 463 31.34 2.67 -26.52
N PRO A 464 32.22 3.68 -26.46
CA PRO A 464 32.17 4.71 -25.42
C PRO A 464 30.90 5.55 -25.53
N ILE A 465 30.32 5.91 -24.38
CA ILE A 465 29.07 6.68 -24.30
C ILE A 465 29.22 7.98 -23.50
N ASP A 466 30.44 8.31 -23.07
CA ASP A 466 30.72 9.42 -22.15
C ASP A 466 30.27 10.76 -22.71
N LEU A 467 30.56 11.03 -23.98
CA LEU A 467 30.13 12.27 -24.66
C LEU A 467 28.60 12.33 -24.80
N LEU A 468 27.95 11.20 -25.10
CA LEU A 468 26.49 11.13 -25.25
C LEU A 468 25.78 11.37 -23.90
N LEU A 469 26.35 10.84 -22.82
CA LEU A 469 25.86 11.09 -21.47
C LEU A 469 26.14 12.54 -21.04
N ALA A 470 27.29 13.11 -21.38
CA ALA A 470 27.60 14.52 -21.10
C ALA A 470 26.57 15.46 -21.72
N ASP A 471 26.20 15.24 -22.99
CA ASP A 471 25.14 15.98 -23.66
C ASP A 471 23.80 15.88 -22.94
N LEU A 472 23.42 14.67 -22.49
CA LEU A 472 22.16 14.45 -21.78
C LEU A 472 22.17 15.15 -20.42
N ILE A 473 23.27 15.08 -19.68
CA ILE A 473 23.45 15.76 -18.40
C ILE A 473 23.34 17.27 -18.60
N ALA A 474 23.96 17.83 -19.64
CA ALA A 474 23.87 19.25 -19.98
C ALA A 474 22.43 19.71 -20.19
N SER A 475 21.59 18.87 -20.83
CA SER A 475 20.18 19.17 -21.10
C SER A 475 19.24 19.16 -19.87
N ASN A 476 19.74 18.97 -18.64
CA ASN A 476 18.96 18.93 -17.39
C ASN A 476 17.85 17.86 -17.37
N LYS A 477 17.99 16.78 -18.15
CA LYS A 477 17.02 15.68 -18.19
C LYS A 477 17.31 14.59 -17.17
N SER A 478 16.31 13.78 -16.84
CA SER A 478 16.51 12.64 -15.94
C SER A 478 17.61 11.71 -16.47
N LEU A 479 18.51 11.29 -15.58
CA LEU A 479 19.56 10.31 -15.88
C LEU A 479 19.08 8.87 -15.76
N ASN A 480 17.84 8.65 -15.32
CA ASN A 480 17.19 7.35 -15.35
C ASN A 480 16.69 7.00 -16.77
N ILE A 481 17.63 6.82 -17.70
CA ILE A 481 17.36 6.40 -19.08
C ILE A 481 17.36 4.88 -19.20
N LEU A 482 16.85 4.35 -20.32
CA LEU A 482 16.92 2.90 -20.63
C LEU A 482 16.24 2.00 -19.58
N HIS A 483 15.12 2.45 -19.03
CA HIS A 483 14.35 1.72 -18.00
C HIS A 483 14.00 0.26 -18.35
N ALA A 484 13.91 -0.06 -19.64
CA ALA A 484 13.65 -1.41 -20.13
C ALA A 484 14.82 -2.39 -19.83
N ASN A 485 16.05 -1.88 -19.72
CA ASN A 485 17.25 -2.66 -19.43
C ASN A 485 17.96 -2.13 -18.17
N PRO A 486 17.66 -2.70 -16.99
CA PRO A 486 18.24 -2.25 -15.72
C PRO A 486 19.77 -2.27 -15.70
N ASN A 487 20.42 -3.20 -16.42
CA ASN A 487 21.88 -3.27 -16.42
C ASN A 487 22.50 -2.06 -17.13
N TYR A 488 21.88 -1.61 -18.22
CA TYR A 488 22.32 -0.44 -18.98
C TYR A 488 22.04 0.85 -18.22
N GLU A 489 20.84 1.00 -17.66
CA GLU A 489 20.52 2.13 -16.80
C GLU A 489 21.53 2.26 -15.63
N LYS A 490 21.87 1.14 -14.98
CA LYS A 490 22.88 1.09 -13.91
C LYS A 490 24.26 1.53 -14.41
N ALA A 491 24.67 1.09 -15.60
CA ALA A 491 25.96 1.46 -16.20
C ALA A 491 26.01 2.96 -16.51
N CYS A 492 24.95 3.52 -17.11
CA CYS A 492 24.83 4.94 -17.39
C CYS A 492 24.95 5.77 -16.10
N LEU A 493 24.19 5.43 -15.05
CA LEU A 493 24.27 6.13 -13.77
C LEU A 493 25.67 6.10 -13.17
N LYS A 494 26.37 4.96 -13.23
CA LYS A 494 27.75 4.86 -12.73
C LYS A 494 28.73 5.76 -13.49
N LEU A 495 28.56 5.93 -14.80
CA LEU A 495 29.41 6.81 -15.61
C LEU A 495 29.05 8.28 -15.37
N SER A 496 27.76 8.60 -15.18
CA SER A 496 27.29 9.97 -15.03
C SER A 496 27.99 10.74 -13.92
N ILE A 497 28.28 10.13 -12.78
CA ILE A 497 28.97 10.85 -11.68
C ILE A 497 30.40 11.27 -12.06
N GLY A 498 31.11 10.42 -12.81
CA GLY A 498 32.45 10.75 -13.31
C GLY A 498 32.41 11.94 -14.26
N ILE A 499 31.46 11.90 -15.21
CA ILE A 499 31.22 12.97 -16.18
C ILE A 499 30.82 14.28 -15.49
N ILE A 500 29.95 14.19 -14.48
CA ILE A 500 29.53 15.38 -13.72
C ILE A 500 30.74 16.02 -13.03
N ASN A 501 31.58 15.20 -12.37
CA ASN A 501 32.77 15.68 -11.68
C ASN A 501 33.83 16.28 -12.63
N SER A 502 33.93 15.78 -13.87
CA SER A 502 34.92 16.28 -14.83
C SER A 502 34.47 17.56 -15.54
N ASN A 503 33.17 17.69 -15.82
CA ASN A 503 32.68 18.73 -16.74
C ASN A 503 32.11 19.97 -16.04
N TYR A 504 31.73 19.87 -14.76
CA TYR A 504 31.08 20.95 -14.03
C TYR A 504 31.90 21.39 -12.82
N LYS A 505 31.77 22.67 -12.44
CA LYS A 505 32.45 23.27 -11.28
C LYS A 505 31.51 24.19 -10.52
N GLY A 506 31.87 24.53 -9.29
CA GLY A 506 31.15 25.51 -8.47
C GLY A 506 29.70 25.10 -8.20
N GLU A 507 28.77 26.07 -8.31
CA GLU A 507 27.35 25.86 -8.06
C GLU A 507 26.70 24.89 -9.07
N GLU A 508 27.11 24.95 -10.34
CA GLU A 508 26.56 24.06 -11.37
C GLU A 508 26.87 22.59 -11.08
N LEU A 509 28.09 22.28 -10.63
CA LEU A 509 28.46 20.93 -10.18
C LEU A 509 27.50 20.41 -9.10
N VAL A 510 27.18 21.27 -8.14
CA VAL A 510 26.29 20.93 -7.03
C VAL A 510 24.87 20.65 -7.53
N LEU A 511 24.35 21.47 -8.44
CA LEU A 511 23.03 21.24 -9.06
C LEU A 511 22.99 19.91 -9.82
N LYS A 512 24.03 19.58 -10.59
CA LYS A 512 24.14 18.30 -11.30
C LYS A 512 24.25 17.11 -10.35
N HIS A 513 24.96 17.25 -9.22
CA HIS A 513 24.98 16.22 -8.18
C HIS A 513 23.61 15.99 -7.57
N ILE A 514 22.84 17.04 -7.32
CA ILE A 514 21.47 16.90 -6.79
C ILE A 514 20.57 16.15 -7.77
N GLN A 515 20.64 16.51 -9.05
CA GLN A 515 19.93 15.80 -10.13
C GLN A 515 20.35 14.32 -10.19
N TYR A 516 21.65 14.04 -10.06
CA TYR A 516 22.17 12.67 -10.01
C TYR A 516 21.63 11.89 -8.79
N ILE A 517 21.62 12.49 -7.61
CA ILE A 517 21.10 11.89 -6.38
C ILE A 517 19.62 11.51 -6.53
N GLN A 518 18.80 12.39 -7.11
CA GLN A 518 17.39 12.10 -7.40
C GLN A 518 17.25 10.85 -8.28
N CYS A 519 18.06 10.79 -9.34
CA CYS A 519 18.02 9.65 -10.26
C CYS A 519 18.47 8.35 -9.59
N LEU A 520 19.48 8.44 -8.71
CA LEU A 520 19.98 7.32 -7.94
C LEU A 520 18.99 6.82 -6.89
N GLN A 521 18.25 7.72 -6.25
CA GLN A 521 17.17 7.40 -5.31
C GLN A 521 16.04 6.66 -6.02
N ASN A 522 15.59 7.17 -7.17
CA ASN A 522 14.59 6.51 -8.01
C ASN A 522 15.04 5.09 -8.42
N TRP A 523 16.29 4.96 -8.87
CA TRP A 523 16.91 3.65 -9.15
C TRP A 523 16.86 2.72 -7.94
N ASN A 524 17.35 3.17 -6.78
CA ASN A 524 17.43 2.38 -5.56
C ASN A 524 16.05 1.93 -5.04
N ARG A 525 15.02 2.76 -5.22
CA ARG A 525 13.62 2.44 -4.89
C ARG A 525 13.05 1.36 -5.81
N ARG A 526 13.35 1.41 -7.12
CA ARG A 526 12.93 0.40 -8.09
C ARG A 526 13.71 -0.92 -7.95
N HIS A 527 14.97 -0.86 -7.52
CA HIS A 527 15.90 -1.99 -7.51
C HIS A 527 16.56 -2.23 -6.12
N PRO A 528 15.78 -2.57 -5.07
CA PRO A 528 16.28 -2.63 -3.69
C PRO A 528 17.38 -3.68 -3.44
N LYS A 529 17.53 -4.68 -4.33
CA LYS A 529 18.59 -5.69 -4.25
C LYS A 529 19.90 -5.29 -4.93
N ASN A 530 19.85 -4.30 -5.83
CA ASN A 530 20.97 -3.87 -6.68
C ASN A 530 21.26 -2.38 -6.46
N ARG A 531 21.21 -1.94 -5.19
CA ARG A 531 21.38 -0.54 -4.84
C ARG A 531 22.77 -0.05 -5.24
N LEU A 532 22.81 1.18 -5.76
CA LEU A 532 24.05 1.91 -5.98
C LEU A 532 24.35 2.78 -4.75
N PRO A 533 25.63 2.89 -4.34
CA PRO A 533 26.01 3.75 -3.24
C PRO A 533 25.77 5.21 -3.62
N LEU A 534 25.18 5.97 -2.71
CA LEU A 534 25.07 7.42 -2.84
C LEU A 534 26.45 8.02 -2.55
N LEU A 535 27.06 8.61 -3.57
CA LEU A 535 28.31 9.36 -3.45
C LEU A 535 27.93 10.82 -3.27
N VAL A 536 28.03 11.33 -2.04
CA VAL A 536 27.69 12.73 -1.72
C VAL A 536 28.89 13.36 -1.05
N ASN A 537 29.26 14.53 -1.54
CA ASN A 537 30.33 15.35 -0.95
C ASN A 537 29.75 16.43 -0.02
N ASP A 538 30.61 17.03 0.81
CA ASP A 538 30.21 18.07 1.76
C ASP A 538 29.59 19.29 1.08
N SER A 539 29.99 19.62 -0.15
CA SER A 539 29.40 20.73 -0.91
C SER A 539 27.91 20.50 -1.23
N VAL A 540 27.51 19.28 -1.57
CA VAL A 540 26.10 18.95 -1.81
C VAL A 540 25.32 18.97 -0.50
N ILE A 541 25.90 18.45 0.58
CA ILE A 541 25.29 18.51 1.92
C ILE A 541 25.05 19.97 2.32
N ASN A 542 26.05 20.83 2.17
CA ASN A 542 25.95 22.24 2.52
C ASN A 542 24.95 22.99 1.63
N TYR A 543 24.90 22.68 0.33
CA TYR A 543 23.89 23.26 -0.55
C TYR A 543 22.47 22.83 -0.19
N LEU A 544 22.26 21.55 0.10
CA LEU A 544 20.97 21.06 0.60
C LEU A 544 20.62 21.81 1.90
N LYS A 545 21.53 21.95 2.87
CA LYS A 545 21.29 22.73 4.09
C LYS A 545 20.82 24.15 3.79
N SER A 546 21.51 24.86 2.89
CA SER A 546 21.21 26.25 2.55
C SER A 546 19.93 26.46 1.72
N ASN A 547 19.44 25.41 1.04
CA ASN A 547 18.32 25.52 0.10
C ASN A 547 17.07 24.72 0.51
N MET A 548 17.17 23.79 1.47
CA MET A 548 16.02 23.05 2.00
C MET A 548 14.93 23.99 2.55
N GLU A 549 15.31 25.13 3.12
CA GLU A 549 14.37 26.14 3.62
C GLU A 549 13.64 26.90 2.48
N LYS A 550 14.26 26.96 1.30
CA LYS A 550 13.80 27.77 0.17
C LYS A 550 12.96 26.98 -0.83
N ASN A 551 13.20 25.67 -0.97
CA ASN A 551 12.53 24.84 -1.97
C ASN A 551 12.33 23.40 -1.47
N TYR A 552 11.06 22.97 -1.47
CA TYR A 552 10.61 21.65 -1.02
C TYR A 552 11.24 20.50 -1.81
N LEU A 553 11.66 20.71 -3.06
CA LEU A 553 12.32 19.68 -3.85
C LEU A 553 13.63 19.22 -3.17
N TYR A 554 14.38 20.13 -2.54
CA TYR A 554 15.62 19.78 -1.84
C TYR A 554 15.34 19.09 -0.49
N GLU A 555 14.18 19.36 0.12
CA GLU A 555 13.69 18.69 1.32
C GLU A 555 13.42 17.20 1.05
N ASP A 556 12.73 16.88 -0.05
CA ASP A 556 12.44 15.51 -0.48
C ASP A 556 13.74 14.71 -0.71
N ILE A 557 14.69 15.34 -1.41
CA ILE A 557 16.00 14.74 -1.72
C ILE A 557 16.78 14.44 -0.44
N ALA A 558 16.87 15.43 0.46
CA ALA A 558 17.57 15.27 1.72
C ALA A 558 16.89 14.22 2.62
N THR A 559 15.57 14.14 2.58
CA THR A 559 14.79 13.15 3.31
C THR A 559 15.09 11.73 2.85
N ASP A 560 14.95 11.48 1.55
CA ASP A 560 15.25 10.18 0.97
C ASP A 560 16.72 9.82 1.22
N TYR A 561 17.62 10.81 1.25
CA TYR A 561 19.03 10.61 1.57
C TYR A 561 19.25 10.15 3.02
N ILE A 562 18.63 10.82 4.01
CA ILE A 562 18.72 10.44 5.43
C ILE A 562 18.19 9.03 5.68
N LEU A 563 17.06 8.68 5.08
CA LEU A 563 16.45 7.37 5.26
C LEU A 563 17.33 6.22 4.76
N LEU A 564 18.18 6.51 3.77
CA LEU A 564 19.04 5.52 3.13
C LEU A 564 20.44 5.45 3.74
N HIS A 565 20.96 6.54 4.33
CA HIS A 565 22.37 6.73 4.71
C HIS A 565 22.59 7.41 6.07
N TYR A 566 21.71 7.14 7.05
CA TYR A 566 21.67 7.88 8.33
C TYR A 566 23.03 8.19 9.00
N GLU A 567 23.95 7.22 9.08
CA GLU A 567 25.24 7.40 9.76
C GLU A 567 26.07 8.52 9.12
N GLU A 568 25.99 8.66 7.81
CA GLU A 568 26.74 9.63 7.00
C GLU A 568 26.01 10.99 6.94
N THR A 569 24.73 11.03 7.30
CA THR A 569 23.83 12.19 7.06
C THR A 569 23.28 12.83 8.32
N GLN A 570 23.84 12.52 9.49
CA GLN A 570 23.38 13.11 10.76
C GLN A 570 23.33 14.64 10.73
N GLN A 571 24.24 15.26 9.98
CA GLN A 571 24.29 16.71 9.84
C GLN A 571 23.10 17.32 9.09
N LEU A 572 22.40 16.55 8.26
CA LEU A 572 21.17 16.98 7.56
C LEU A 572 19.92 16.79 8.43
N LEU A 573 20.00 15.90 9.42
CA LEU A 573 18.89 15.58 10.31
C LEU A 573 18.50 16.78 11.17
N HIS A 574 19.48 17.48 11.74
CA HIS A 574 19.21 18.58 12.64
C HIS A 574 18.46 19.75 11.94
N PRO A 575 18.88 20.21 10.75
CA PRO A 575 18.08 21.15 9.94
C PRO A 575 16.67 20.62 9.63
N LEU A 576 16.53 19.38 9.14
CA LEU A 576 15.22 18.82 8.78
C LEU A 576 14.26 18.65 9.96
N VAL A 577 14.80 18.38 11.14
CA VAL A 577 14.01 18.21 12.37
C VAL A 577 13.68 19.57 13.00
N ASN A 578 14.64 20.49 13.11
CA ASN A 578 14.41 21.81 13.70
C ASN A 578 13.53 22.71 12.83
N ASN A 579 13.73 22.64 11.52
CA ASN A 579 12.90 23.37 10.57
C ASN A 579 11.57 22.62 10.31
N GLY A 580 11.24 21.61 11.12
CA GLY A 580 9.98 20.89 11.10
C GLY A 580 9.79 19.96 9.91
N HIS A 581 10.42 20.20 8.78
CA HIS A 581 10.34 19.46 7.52
C HIS A 581 10.12 17.94 7.64
N CYS A 582 10.71 17.25 8.62
CA CYS A 582 10.43 15.84 8.88
C CYS A 582 8.95 15.48 9.21
N TYR A 583 8.03 16.44 9.42
CA TYR A 583 6.58 16.18 9.50
C TYR A 583 5.93 15.96 8.12
N ARG A 584 6.50 16.51 7.04
CA ARG A 584 6.04 16.25 5.66
C ARG A 584 6.36 14.81 5.25
N HIS A 585 7.45 14.28 5.81
CA HIS A 585 7.92 12.93 5.55
C HIS A 585 7.74 12.05 6.78
N LEU A 586 6.51 11.52 6.94
CA LEU A 586 6.16 10.58 8.02
C LEU A 586 7.16 9.42 8.16
N GLU A 587 7.85 9.08 7.07
CA GLU A 587 8.90 8.06 7.01
C GLU A 587 10.11 8.40 7.87
N ILE A 588 10.60 9.65 7.90
CA ILE A 588 11.70 10.08 8.79
C ILE A 588 11.27 9.96 10.23
N SER A 589 10.12 10.54 10.56
CA SER A 589 9.60 10.54 11.92
C SER A 589 9.41 9.10 12.43
N ASN A 590 8.87 8.21 11.60
CA ASN A 590 8.72 6.78 11.89
C ASN A 590 10.08 6.07 12.03
N TRP A 591 11.05 6.42 11.19
CA TRP A 591 12.39 5.86 11.24
C TRP A 591 13.11 6.29 12.53
N LEU A 592 13.03 7.58 12.90
CA LEU A 592 13.61 8.13 14.12
C LEU A 592 13.01 7.49 15.35
N LEU A 593 11.69 7.38 15.42
CA LEU A 593 11.00 6.66 16.50
C LEU A 593 11.50 5.22 16.64
N ARG A 594 11.69 4.51 15.52
CA ARG A 594 12.09 3.09 15.52
C ARG A 594 13.55 2.88 15.89
N ASN A 595 14.45 3.75 15.44
CA ASN A 595 15.89 3.52 15.51
C ASN A 595 16.62 4.43 16.50
N ARG A 596 16.11 5.65 16.75
CA ARG A 596 16.73 6.67 17.60
C ARG A 596 15.66 7.48 18.38
N PRO A 597 14.84 6.82 19.22
CA PRO A 597 13.71 7.47 19.89
C PRO A 597 14.15 8.63 20.81
N MET A 598 15.36 8.60 21.35
CA MET A 598 15.89 9.70 22.18
C MET A 598 16.19 10.96 21.36
N VAL A 599 16.64 10.83 20.11
CA VAL A 599 16.83 11.98 19.22
C VAL A 599 15.46 12.56 18.86
N PHE A 600 14.49 11.69 18.55
CA PHE A 600 13.11 12.11 18.33
C PHE A 600 12.54 12.89 19.52
N LEU A 601 12.73 12.38 20.74
CA LEU A 601 12.28 13.01 21.98
C LEU A 601 12.83 14.42 22.18
N LYS A 602 14.13 14.64 21.90
CA LYS A 602 14.76 15.97 22.03
C LYS A 602 14.11 17.04 21.15
N HIS A 603 13.47 16.63 20.07
CA HIS A 603 12.80 17.54 19.15
C HIS A 603 11.28 17.36 19.17
N LEU A 604 10.72 16.65 20.15
CA LEU A 604 9.31 16.30 20.18
C LEU A 604 8.41 17.53 20.15
N GLU A 605 8.72 18.54 20.96
CA GLU A 605 7.92 19.75 21.08
C GLU A 605 7.78 20.54 19.76
N PRO A 606 8.88 20.98 19.09
CA PRO A 606 8.75 21.71 17.82
C PRO A 606 8.09 20.86 16.72
N LEU A 607 8.26 19.53 16.76
CA LEU A 607 7.58 18.62 15.83
C LEU A 607 6.09 18.57 16.05
N VAL A 608 5.67 18.40 17.30
CA VAL A 608 4.26 18.34 17.69
C VAL A 608 3.57 19.66 17.38
N LYS A 609 4.17 20.81 17.75
CA LYS A 609 3.63 22.15 17.45
C LYS A 609 3.36 22.33 15.94
N ARG A 610 4.28 21.88 15.08
CA ARG A 610 4.08 21.95 13.63
C ARG A 610 3.11 20.91 13.07
N MET A 611 3.06 19.70 13.63
CA MET A 611 2.06 18.69 13.24
C MET A 611 0.64 19.15 13.55
N VAL A 612 0.47 19.88 14.65
CA VAL A 612 -0.78 20.56 15.03
C VAL A 612 -1.14 21.62 14.01
N GLN A 613 -0.24 22.57 13.73
CA GLN A 613 -0.46 23.64 12.73
C GLN A 613 -0.88 23.11 11.34
N ASN A 614 -0.43 21.91 10.98
CA ASN A 614 -0.70 21.28 9.69
C ASN A 614 -1.80 20.20 9.71
N ASN A 615 -2.58 20.05 10.79
CA ASN A 615 -3.66 19.06 10.92
C ASN A 615 -3.25 17.58 10.66
N SER A 616 -2.00 17.22 10.93
CA SER A 616 -1.43 15.88 10.62
C SER A 616 -1.20 14.98 11.84
N ILE A 617 -1.48 15.48 13.04
CA ILE A 617 -1.15 14.83 14.32
C ILE A 617 -1.87 13.49 14.58
N SER A 618 -3.06 13.29 14.01
CA SER A 618 -3.92 12.15 14.33
C SER A 618 -3.35 10.77 13.94
N ALA A 619 -2.69 10.68 12.79
CA ALA A 619 -2.05 9.45 12.33
C ALA A 619 -0.79 9.13 13.16
N TYR A 620 -0.10 10.18 13.60
CA TYR A 620 1.15 10.08 14.33
C TYR A 620 0.94 9.67 15.79
N VAL A 621 -0.01 10.30 16.48
CA VAL A 621 -0.40 9.93 17.85
C VAL A 621 -0.82 8.47 17.92
N LYS A 622 -1.55 7.96 16.92
CA LYS A 622 -1.93 6.54 16.85
C LYS A 622 -0.72 5.61 16.75
N LEU A 623 0.33 6.00 16.04
CA LEU A 623 1.56 5.20 15.94
C LEU A 623 2.37 5.26 17.24
N VAL A 624 2.57 6.47 17.77
CA VAL A 624 3.38 6.72 18.97
C VAL A 624 2.77 6.04 20.19
N SER A 625 1.46 6.21 20.39
CA SER A 625 0.71 5.62 21.50
C SER A 625 0.64 4.10 21.46
N ARG A 626 0.89 3.47 20.31
CA ARG A 626 0.90 2.00 20.18
C ARG A 626 2.22 1.35 20.57
N TYR A 627 3.34 2.06 20.44
CA TYR A 627 4.67 1.44 20.51
C TYR A 627 5.63 2.11 21.50
N TYR A 628 5.39 3.35 21.93
CA TYR A 628 6.35 4.15 22.69
C TYR A 628 5.78 4.78 23.97
N THR A 629 4.69 4.23 24.52
CA THR A 629 4.10 4.67 25.81
C THR A 629 5.09 4.61 26.96
N HIS A 630 5.97 3.61 26.98
CA HIS A 630 7.03 3.44 27.99
C HIS A 630 8.08 4.56 28.00
N LEU A 631 8.11 5.41 26.97
CA LEU A 631 9.04 6.55 26.87
C LEU A 631 8.37 7.89 27.20
N GLY A 632 7.12 7.89 27.67
CA GLY A 632 6.40 9.12 28.00
C GLY A 632 6.03 10.00 26.79
N ILE A 633 6.31 9.56 25.56
CA ILE A 633 6.10 10.36 24.34
C ILE A 633 4.64 10.80 24.20
N PRO A 634 3.62 9.93 24.40
CA PRO A 634 2.23 10.37 24.32
C PRO A 634 1.87 11.47 25.33
N GLN A 635 2.40 11.39 26.55
CA GLN A 635 2.17 12.37 27.61
C GLN A 635 2.80 13.72 27.23
N GLN A 636 4.07 13.72 26.82
CA GLN A 636 4.76 14.93 26.39
C GLN A 636 4.13 15.55 25.12
N MET A 637 3.66 14.72 24.17
CA MET A 637 2.88 15.22 23.03
C MET A 637 1.60 15.91 23.50
N SER A 638 0.90 15.35 24.49
CA SER A 638 -0.31 15.93 25.05
C SER A 638 -0.03 17.26 25.75
N GLU A 639 1.07 17.37 26.50
CA GLU A 639 1.52 18.59 27.18
C GLU A 639 1.81 19.71 26.17
N VAL A 640 2.61 19.42 25.14
CA VAL A 640 2.96 20.39 24.08
C VAL A 640 1.72 20.89 23.34
N CYS A 641 0.72 20.03 23.20
CA CYS A 641 -0.54 20.37 22.56
C CYS A 641 -1.53 21.11 23.47
N ALA A 642 -1.44 20.92 24.79
CA ALA A 642 -2.25 21.66 25.77
C ALA A 642 -1.93 23.15 25.78
N ASP A 643 -0.69 23.51 25.43
CA ASP A 643 -0.25 24.90 25.27
C ASP A 643 -0.71 25.55 23.94
N GLY A 644 -1.33 24.78 23.03
CA GLY A 644 -1.79 25.25 21.72
C GLY A 644 -3.33 25.32 21.61
N LYS A 645 -3.85 26.24 20.79
CA LYS A 645 -5.30 26.44 20.53
C LYS A 645 -6.05 25.25 19.89
N ASP A 646 -5.38 24.12 19.64
CA ASP A 646 -5.89 22.97 18.87
C ASP A 646 -6.12 21.70 19.71
N PHE A 647 -6.21 21.84 21.04
CA PHE A 647 -6.46 20.73 21.98
C PHE A 647 -7.70 19.89 21.61
N ALA A 648 -8.75 20.53 21.10
CA ALA A 648 -9.99 19.88 20.63
C ALA A 648 -9.76 18.94 19.43
N CYS A 649 -8.81 19.26 18.54
CA CYS A 649 -8.48 18.45 17.37
C CYS A 649 -7.76 17.14 17.78
N ILE A 650 -7.01 17.18 18.88
CA ILE A 650 -6.25 16.05 19.42
C ILE A 650 -7.11 15.17 20.29
N ILE A 651 -7.99 15.72 21.12
CA ILE A 651 -9.04 14.92 21.76
C ILE A 651 -9.88 14.26 20.66
N SER A 652 -10.30 14.98 19.62
CA SER A 652 -11.01 14.36 18.49
C SER A 652 -10.22 13.25 17.80
N ALA A 653 -8.90 13.37 17.68
CA ALA A 653 -8.01 12.37 17.04
C ALA A 653 -7.64 11.16 17.93
N ALA A 654 -7.43 11.40 19.22
CA ALA A 654 -7.14 10.41 20.27
C ALA A 654 -8.41 9.65 20.67
N VAL A 655 -9.55 10.34 20.68
CA VAL A 655 -10.90 9.80 20.88
C VAL A 655 -11.48 9.25 19.57
N GLN A 656 -11.01 9.61 18.38
CA GLN A 656 -11.56 9.09 17.10
C GLN A 656 -11.66 7.55 16.99
N PRO A 657 -10.66 6.77 17.45
CA PRO A 657 -10.77 5.32 17.55
C PRO A 657 -11.96 4.85 18.42
N PHE A 658 -12.41 5.72 19.33
CA PHE A 658 -13.50 5.51 20.28
C PHE A 658 -14.81 6.22 19.87
N ARG A 659 -14.78 7.28 19.05
CA ARG A 659 -15.96 8.00 18.51
C ARG A 659 -16.69 7.25 17.40
N ASN A 660 -16.01 6.35 16.69
CA ASN A 660 -16.69 5.43 15.75
C ASN A 660 -17.63 4.44 16.47
N ILE A 661 -17.61 4.41 17.81
CA ILE A 661 -18.52 3.62 18.65
C ILE A 661 -19.90 4.30 18.77
N SER A 662 -19.99 5.65 18.77
CA SER A 662 -21.26 6.36 19.01
C SER A 662 -22.17 6.51 17.77
N LYS A 663 -21.69 6.16 16.58
CA LYS A 663 -22.53 6.14 15.36
C LYS A 663 -23.31 4.83 15.20
N CYS A 664 -23.09 3.83 16.06
CA CYS A 664 -23.70 2.51 15.96
C CYS A 664 -24.69 2.19 17.10
N ASP A 665 -24.99 3.13 18.00
CA ASP A 665 -25.96 2.90 19.07
C ASP A 665 -26.55 4.24 19.55
N LEU A 666 -27.86 4.45 19.37
CA LEU A 666 -28.58 5.64 19.82
C LEU A 666 -29.35 5.42 21.15
N ASN A 667 -29.26 4.24 21.78
CA ASN A 667 -30.17 3.87 22.87
C ASN A 667 -29.53 3.47 24.21
N ASN A 668 -28.23 3.69 24.45
CA ASN A 668 -27.63 3.39 25.76
C ASN A 668 -26.46 4.32 26.12
N GLU A 669 -26.75 5.57 26.46
CA GLU A 669 -25.73 6.60 26.76
C GLU A 669 -25.09 6.51 28.16
N ASN A 670 -25.63 5.74 29.12
CA ASN A 670 -25.25 5.92 30.54
C ASN A 670 -24.12 5.03 31.10
N LYS A 671 -23.57 4.06 30.33
CA LYS A 671 -22.48 3.19 30.84
C LYS A 671 -21.15 3.31 30.09
N LEU A 672 -21.17 3.70 28.81
CA LEU A 672 -19.98 3.80 27.97
C LEU A 672 -19.17 5.09 28.21
N SER A 673 -19.85 6.16 28.68
CA SER A 673 -19.23 7.45 28.97
C SER A 673 -18.29 7.39 30.18
N ASN A 674 -18.67 6.62 31.22
CA ASN A 674 -17.97 6.63 32.51
C ASN A 674 -16.57 5.99 32.45
N ALA A 675 -16.40 4.85 31.77
CA ALA A 675 -15.09 4.17 31.69
C ALA A 675 -14.05 4.91 30.82
N VAL A 676 -14.52 5.73 29.85
CA VAL A 676 -13.66 6.61 29.05
C VAL A 676 -13.28 7.86 29.84
N PHE A 677 -14.19 8.36 30.69
CA PHE A 677 -13.93 9.48 31.59
C PHE A 677 -12.95 9.12 32.72
N ASP A 678 -13.02 7.90 33.26
CA ASP A 678 -12.19 7.43 34.38
C ASP A 678 -10.68 7.35 34.05
N ASN A 679 -10.32 7.12 32.78
CA ASN A 679 -8.92 7.12 32.33
C ASN A 679 -8.38 8.52 31.96
N ILE A 680 -9.28 9.48 31.77
CA ILE A 680 -8.95 10.88 31.47
C ILE A 680 -8.90 11.70 32.77
N THR A 681 -9.54 11.24 33.86
CA THR A 681 -9.77 12.02 35.08
C THR A 681 -8.51 12.47 35.81
N HIS A 682 -7.39 11.74 35.72
CA HIS A 682 -6.13 12.18 36.31
C HIS A 682 -5.57 13.48 35.70
N LEU A 683 -6.00 13.88 34.50
CA LEU A 683 -5.68 15.18 33.91
C LEU A 683 -6.63 16.31 34.37
N PHE A 684 -7.72 15.97 35.07
CA PHE A 684 -8.82 16.88 35.47
C PHE A 684 -8.98 17.04 37.00
N GLU A 685 -8.04 16.49 37.78
CA GLU A 685 -7.98 16.68 39.25
C GLU A 685 -7.31 18.00 39.66
N ASP A 686 -6.64 18.69 38.72
CA ASP A 686 -6.08 20.02 38.96
C ASP A 686 -7.13 21.11 38.67
N ASP A 687 -7.60 21.78 39.73
CA ASP A 687 -8.61 22.84 39.67
C ASP A 687 -8.16 24.01 38.74
N SER A 688 -6.84 24.22 38.55
CA SER A 688 -6.25 25.18 37.59
C SER A 688 -6.57 24.83 36.13
N TYR A 689 -6.64 23.54 35.83
CA TYR A 689 -6.83 23.02 34.47
C TYR A 689 -8.30 23.10 34.04
N VAL A 690 -9.22 22.84 34.98
CA VAL A 690 -10.67 22.99 34.78
C VAL A 690 -11.03 24.46 34.59
N GLU A 691 -10.41 25.38 35.34
CA GLU A 691 -10.64 26.82 35.21
C GLU A 691 -10.16 27.35 33.84
N LYS A 692 -9.03 26.85 33.30
CA LYS A 692 -8.56 27.18 31.94
C LYS A 692 -9.49 26.68 30.83
N ILE A 693 -10.04 25.47 30.97
CA ILE A 693 -10.99 24.91 30.00
C ILE A 693 -12.32 25.69 30.02
N LEU A 694 -12.83 26.03 31.20
CA LEU A 694 -14.07 26.79 31.34
C LEU A 694 -13.94 28.23 30.83
N ASN A 695 -12.80 28.89 31.07
CA ASN A 695 -12.52 30.23 30.54
C ASN A 695 -12.30 30.25 29.01
N PHE A 696 -11.91 29.13 28.40
CA PHE A 696 -11.77 29.02 26.94
C PHE A 696 -13.12 28.77 26.22
N HIS A 697 -14.08 28.18 26.92
CA HIS A 697 -15.39 27.80 26.35
C HIS A 697 -16.54 28.77 26.68
N SER A 698 -16.33 29.76 27.54
CA SER A 698 -17.36 30.76 27.90
C SER A 698 -17.88 31.55 26.71
N ASP A 699 -17.10 31.67 25.64
CA ASP A 699 -17.45 32.55 24.52
C ASP A 699 -18.21 31.84 23.39
N ASN A 700 -18.31 30.50 23.38
CA ASN A 700 -18.84 29.75 22.22
C ASN A 700 -19.56 28.42 22.51
N VAL A 701 -20.00 28.15 23.75
CA VAL A 701 -20.73 26.90 24.07
C VAL A 701 -22.13 27.18 24.62
N ASN A 702 -23.10 26.39 24.14
CA ASN A 702 -24.49 26.43 24.59
C ASN A 702 -24.58 26.06 26.08
N GLU A 703 -25.21 26.93 26.89
CA GLU A 703 -25.43 26.80 28.33
C GLU A 703 -25.94 25.39 28.74
N SER A 704 -26.72 24.73 27.88
CA SER A 704 -27.27 23.39 28.13
C SER A 704 -26.23 22.25 28.11
N GLU A 705 -25.13 22.39 27.37
CA GLU A 705 -24.05 21.38 27.33
C GLU A 705 -23.14 21.48 28.57
N ILE A 706 -22.88 22.70 29.04
CA ILE A 706 -22.13 22.94 30.29
C ILE A 706 -22.94 22.41 31.48
N LEU A 707 -24.26 22.61 31.48
CA LEU A 707 -25.15 22.08 32.52
C LEU A 707 -25.22 20.54 32.52
N LYS A 708 -25.18 19.88 31.36
CA LYS A 708 -25.08 18.41 31.25
C LYS A 708 -23.73 17.87 31.77
N LEU A 709 -22.64 18.61 31.57
CA LEU A 709 -21.32 18.26 32.09
C LEU A 709 -21.26 18.37 33.63
N LEU A 710 -21.96 19.36 34.20
CA LEU A 710 -21.99 19.58 35.64
C LEU A 710 -22.99 18.67 36.38
N SER A 711 -24.11 18.28 35.76
CA SER A 711 -25.12 17.39 36.39
C SER A 711 -24.66 15.95 36.58
N ASN A 712 -23.64 15.50 35.84
CA ASN A 712 -23.08 14.15 35.91
C ASN A 712 -22.01 13.96 36.99
N ARG A 713 -21.73 14.96 37.83
CA ARG A 713 -20.77 14.87 38.95
C ARG A 713 -21.46 14.69 40.30
N LYS A 714 -21.01 13.71 41.10
CA LYS A 714 -21.27 13.66 42.56
C LYS A 714 -20.38 14.69 43.28
N THR A 715 -20.75 15.96 43.22
CA THR A 715 -20.10 17.02 44.03
C THR A 715 -21.13 17.76 44.88
N SER A 716 -20.68 18.35 46.00
CA SER A 716 -21.59 19.01 46.93
C SER A 716 -22.24 20.24 46.28
N VAL A 717 -23.50 20.50 46.64
CA VAL A 717 -24.29 21.65 46.16
C VAL A 717 -23.55 23.00 46.33
N LYS A 718 -22.69 23.11 47.36
CA LYS A 718 -21.83 24.28 47.58
C LYS A 718 -20.78 24.50 46.46
N LYS A 719 -20.20 23.43 45.90
CA LYS A 719 -19.20 23.52 44.82
C LYS A 719 -19.86 23.88 43.47
N HIS A 720 -21.06 23.37 43.22
CA HIS A 720 -21.89 23.77 42.08
C HIS A 720 -22.34 25.24 42.15
N ALA A 721 -22.77 25.71 43.32
CA ALA A 721 -23.15 27.11 43.53
C ALA A 721 -21.96 28.07 43.35
N TRP A 722 -20.77 27.68 43.80
CA TRP A 722 -19.54 28.47 43.61
C TRP A 722 -19.14 28.57 42.12
N LEU A 723 -19.20 27.47 41.37
CA LEU A 723 -18.92 27.44 39.93
C LEU A 723 -19.94 28.26 39.11
N LEU A 724 -21.23 28.16 39.43
CA LEU A 724 -22.28 28.95 38.77
C LEU A 724 -22.16 30.45 39.07
N GLY A 725 -21.74 30.82 40.29
CA GLY A 725 -21.47 32.21 40.66
C GLY A 725 -20.30 32.83 39.91
N LYS A 726 -19.25 32.05 39.61
CA LYS A 726 -18.10 32.49 38.80
C LYS A 726 -18.44 32.70 37.31
N LEU A 727 -19.46 32.00 36.78
CA LEU A 727 -19.89 32.08 35.38
C LEU A 727 -20.94 33.18 35.10
N ASN A 728 -21.36 33.94 36.12
CA ASN A 728 -22.26 35.10 36.01
C ASN A 728 -23.61 34.81 35.28
N LEU A 729 -24.13 33.58 35.40
CA LEU A 729 -25.37 33.16 34.76
C LEU A 729 -26.60 33.59 35.57
N LYS A 730 -27.21 34.73 35.18
CA LYS A 730 -28.32 35.42 35.89
C LYS A 730 -29.67 34.67 35.98
N LYS A 731 -29.81 33.45 35.44
CA LYS A 731 -31.10 32.71 35.40
C LYS A 731 -31.18 31.49 36.34
N SER A 732 -30.41 31.48 37.43
CA SER A 732 -30.22 30.28 38.27
C SER A 732 -31.01 30.24 39.60
N GLU A 733 -31.87 31.21 39.90
CA GLU A 733 -32.67 31.17 41.15
C GLU A 733 -33.78 30.10 41.13
N ASN A 734 -34.48 29.93 40.00
CA ASN A 734 -35.55 28.93 39.88
C ASN A 734 -35.03 27.47 39.95
N LEU A 735 -33.77 27.25 39.61
CA LEU A 735 -33.14 25.93 39.59
C LEU A 735 -32.59 25.51 40.97
N LEU A 736 -32.12 26.48 41.76
CA LEU A 736 -31.74 26.28 43.15
C LEU A 736 -32.96 25.96 44.04
N ILE A 737 -34.13 26.50 43.70
CA ILE A 737 -35.42 26.16 44.33
C ILE A 737 -35.84 24.73 43.95
N GLY A 738 -35.72 24.34 42.67
CA GLY A 738 -36.00 22.98 42.22
C GLY A 738 -35.11 21.89 42.85
N LEU A 739 -33.82 22.18 43.04
CA LEU A 739 -32.86 21.26 43.68
C LEU A 739 -33.04 21.17 45.22
N LYS A 740 -33.56 22.22 45.86
CA LYS A 740 -33.97 22.16 47.27
C LYS A 740 -35.24 21.33 47.46
N ASN A 741 -36.20 21.44 46.55
CA ASN A 741 -37.47 20.70 46.61
C ASN A 741 -37.29 19.20 46.32
N ALA A 742 -36.42 18.84 45.36
CA ALA A 742 -36.11 17.43 45.04
C ALA A 742 -35.41 16.65 46.17
N ASN A 743 -34.83 17.35 47.15
CA ASN A 743 -34.21 16.74 48.33
C ASN A 743 -35.12 16.73 49.58
N ALA A 744 -36.30 17.38 49.54
CA ALA A 744 -37.23 17.46 50.65
C ALA A 744 -38.33 16.37 50.62
N GLU A 745 -38.62 15.77 49.47
CA GLU A 745 -39.60 14.68 49.34
C GLU A 745 -38.97 13.29 49.47
N ARG A 746 -38.62 12.91 50.71
CA ARG A 746 -38.68 11.52 51.20
C ARG A 746 -39.04 11.56 52.67
N PRO A 747 -40.26 11.16 53.04
CA PRO A 747 -40.35 9.90 53.78
C PRO A 747 -41.66 9.09 53.55
N LEU A 748 -41.63 7.85 54.06
CA LEU A 748 -42.77 6.95 54.35
C LEU A 748 -43.42 6.21 53.17
N GLU A 749 -43.06 4.93 53.00
CA GLU A 749 -43.97 3.78 53.22
C GLU A 749 -43.33 2.46 52.74
N ARG A 750 -42.83 1.69 53.72
CA ARG A 750 -42.90 0.22 53.71
C ARG A 750 -43.78 -0.13 54.90
N LEU A 751 -44.96 -0.67 54.67
CA LEU A 751 -45.63 -1.64 55.55
C LEU A 751 -46.92 -2.14 54.89
N ALA A 752 -47.07 -3.47 54.84
CA ALA A 752 -48.24 -4.26 54.44
C ALA A 752 -48.66 -4.10 52.95
N GLY A 753 -49.12 -5.10 52.22
CA GLY A 753 -49.64 -6.41 52.54
C GLY A 753 -50.74 -6.71 51.51
N LEU A 754 -50.81 -7.98 51.08
CA LEU A 754 -51.98 -8.64 50.48
C LEU A 754 -52.32 -8.41 48.99
N GLU A 755 -52.37 -9.58 48.34
CA GLU A 755 -53.43 -10.04 47.40
C GLU A 755 -53.40 -9.64 45.91
N ARG A 756 -53.14 -10.69 45.10
CA ARG A 756 -53.73 -10.97 43.78
C ARG A 756 -55.27 -10.91 43.87
N PRO A 757 -56.05 -10.59 42.80
CA PRO A 757 -56.17 -11.51 41.67
C PRO A 757 -56.55 -10.97 40.26
N ARG A 758 -56.24 -11.84 39.28
CA ARG A 758 -56.98 -12.27 38.07
C ARG A 758 -58.09 -11.37 37.50
N HIS A 759 -58.03 -11.10 36.20
CA HIS A 759 -58.79 -11.77 35.12
C HIS A 759 -58.43 -11.10 33.77
N ALA A 760 -58.05 -11.86 32.74
CA ALA A 760 -58.90 -12.37 31.66
C ALA A 760 -59.53 -11.22 30.85
N THR A 761 -59.11 -11.01 29.60
CA THR A 761 -59.73 -11.45 28.32
C THR A 761 -59.93 -10.16 27.52
N HIS A 762 -59.92 -10.05 26.20
CA HIS A 762 -60.18 -10.93 25.07
C HIS A 762 -59.78 -10.10 23.83
N GLN A 763 -59.47 -10.77 22.71
CA GLN A 763 -59.92 -10.50 21.32
C GLN A 763 -59.91 -9.07 20.75
N ASP A 764 -59.88 -8.87 19.45
CA ASP A 764 -59.46 -9.59 18.24
C ASP A 764 -59.37 -8.47 17.18
N ASP A 765 -59.00 -8.84 15.98
CA ASP A 765 -59.14 -8.07 14.73
C ASP A 765 -58.12 -6.94 14.51
N GLY A 766 -57.37 -6.90 13.42
CA GLY A 766 -57.54 -7.57 12.13
C GLY A 766 -57.26 -6.55 11.03
N ALA A 767 -56.45 -6.96 10.04
CA ALA A 767 -56.33 -6.38 8.69
C ALA A 767 -55.88 -4.90 8.60
N GLU A 768 -55.26 -4.37 7.56
CA GLU A 768 -54.59 -4.82 6.34
C GLU A 768 -53.95 -3.53 5.77
N TYR A 769 -52.88 -3.68 5.00
CA TYR A 769 -52.44 -2.77 3.91
C TYR A 769 -52.32 -1.26 4.17
N ASN A 770 -51.08 -0.80 4.42
CA ASN A 770 -50.22 -0.20 3.38
C ASN A 770 -48.75 -0.17 3.81
#